data_AF-A0A4S3KIS2-F1
#
_entry.id   AF-A0A4S3KIS2-F1
#
_cell.length_a   1.000
_cell.length_b   1.000
_cell.length_c   1.000
_cell.angle_alpha   90.00
_cell.angle_beta   90.00
_cell.angle_gamma   90.00
#
_symmetry.space_group_name_H-M   'P 1'
#
loop_
_entity.id
_entity.type
_entity.pdbx_description
1 polymer ?
#
loop_
_entity_poly.entity_id
_entity_poly.type
_entity_poly.pdbx_seq_one_letter_code
_entity_poly.pdbx_strand_id
1 'polypeptide(L)'
;MVLLISAVLAGCSGGGSQGRAPILGAGGTTAALAPTVTAVTPANNATGVATSNPVIAASFSEPMAPITGAASFTVTCTGSCTSPTGTVTLDASNTVATFTLTPGTTLQPLTLYTATVTGATSLSTGLPLASPYVWTFTTGIPPTVTAVAPVNNATGVTTNNTIITAAFSEPMAPITGAASFTVTCAGSCTSPTGTVTLNASNTIATYTLTSGTTLQPNTLYTATVTAAQSISGLAMVSPYVWTFSTGVAPNTTRPQVLSTVPATTLPGPTTGVPTNTAITAVFTEEMAPATITGSSFTLTGPGTTAVAGTVSYAVGAATATFTPTAALAAGTTYTATITTAATNLAGNALAGNQAALPAASNYVWTFTTAAPIASADVSVLSTNPAAGSSSVCTNAAINATFNVPSGLRMDPTTVNSATFTVTGPAPSLTPVTAGSVVLDGATGTIATFTPLNALTAGVTYTATIMGGANGVKDLAIPANGMASDFLWHFTVVNCSSPPPVALGSISTFGDFGGSAGMTNQGILTIVNGDIGTTAVSTLVTGFHDSGAQCIYTQTPLNIGTVNGTIYTAPPPPTVGCPTEGTAATLAIATQARADALTAYNALVAMPGGPDPGAGNLANLVLTPGVYTAAAGSFMIQGGNLTLDAQGNANAVWVFQMASTLTVGGPGTAFPQSITLVNGAQAKNVFWQVGTAARVDRRGGACLFYPSDAADGPTPVLFCVACRLLSTRFIFNI
;
A
#
# COMPACT_ATOMS: atom_id res chain seq x y z
N MET A 1 31.49 1.01 34.59
CA MET A 1 31.35 0.70 36.03
C MET A 1 29.94 0.20 36.27
N VAL A 2 29.72 -1.13 36.18
CA VAL A 2 28.46 -1.77 36.59
C VAL A 2 28.83 -3.12 37.21
N LEU A 3 28.35 -3.28 38.44
CA LEU A 3 28.50 -4.40 39.37
C LEU A 3 27.94 -5.71 38.80
N LEU A 4 28.68 -6.82 38.96
CA LEU A 4 28.12 -8.17 38.93
C LEU A 4 27.70 -8.57 40.36
N ILE A 5 26.44 -9.02 40.48
CA ILE A 5 25.87 -9.66 41.66
C ILE A 5 26.09 -11.17 41.53
N SER A 6 26.89 -11.75 42.43
CA SER A 6 27.07 -13.20 42.56
C SER A 6 26.06 -13.76 43.58
N ALA A 7 25.22 -14.69 43.15
CA ALA A 7 24.39 -15.49 44.03
C ALA A 7 25.15 -16.78 44.43
N VAL A 8 25.38 -16.95 45.73
CA VAL A 8 26.00 -18.13 46.34
C VAL A 8 24.90 -19.10 46.74
N LEU A 9 24.99 -20.35 46.26
CA LEU A 9 24.22 -21.48 46.81
C LEU A 9 25.16 -22.30 47.71
N ALA A 10 24.78 -22.39 48.98
CA ALA A 10 25.46 -23.18 49.99
C ALA A 10 25.07 -24.67 49.88
N GLY A 11 26.06 -25.55 50.01
CA GLY A 11 25.88 -26.99 50.22
C GLY A 11 26.86 -27.48 51.28
N CYS A 12 26.33 -27.88 52.44
CA CYS A 12 27.06 -28.45 53.57
C CYS A 12 27.49 -29.91 53.32
N SER A 13 28.75 -30.22 53.65
CA SER A 13 29.24 -31.41 54.36
C SER A 13 30.78 -31.29 54.38
N GLY A 14 31.56 -31.55 55.43
CA GLY A 14 31.37 -32.21 56.71
C GLY A 14 32.67 -32.96 57.02
N GLY A 15 33.30 -32.71 58.17
CA GLY A 15 34.32 -33.60 58.76
C GLY A 15 35.78 -33.14 58.66
N GLY A 16 36.35 -32.75 59.81
CA GLY A 16 37.75 -32.38 59.94
C GLY A 16 38.71 -33.55 60.16
N SER A 17 40.01 -33.27 60.07
CA SER A 17 41.02 -33.64 61.07
C SER A 17 42.40 -33.13 60.64
N GLN A 18 43.07 -32.48 61.57
CA GLN A 18 44.50 -32.17 61.56
C GLN A 18 45.30 -33.48 61.70
N GLY A 19 46.40 -33.65 60.97
CA GLY A 19 47.42 -34.61 61.38
C GLY A 19 48.37 -35.14 60.31
N ARG A 20 49.60 -34.58 60.34
CA ARG A 20 50.89 -35.25 60.08
C ARG A 20 51.25 -35.63 58.63
N ALA A 21 52.31 -35.00 58.12
CA ALA A 21 53.18 -35.63 57.12
C ALA A 21 53.86 -36.86 57.73
N PRO A 22 54.05 -37.93 56.95
CA PRO A 22 55.39 -38.17 56.40
C PRO A 22 55.42 -38.70 54.97
N ILE A 23 56.50 -38.29 54.28
CA ILE A 23 57.19 -38.92 53.14
C ILE A 23 56.77 -40.38 52.86
N LEU A 24 56.16 -40.60 51.70
CA LEU A 24 56.40 -41.72 50.77
C LEU A 24 55.96 -41.28 49.37
N GLY A 25 56.88 -41.38 48.40
CA GLY A 25 56.54 -41.18 46.99
C GLY A 25 55.58 -42.27 46.51
N ALA A 26 54.45 -41.85 45.95
CA ALA A 26 53.62 -42.66 45.07
C ALA A 26 53.18 -41.75 43.93
N GLY A 27 53.59 -42.08 42.72
CA GLY A 27 53.12 -41.44 41.50
C GLY A 27 51.61 -41.59 41.39
N GLY A 28 50.88 -40.57 41.80
CA GLY A 28 49.53 -40.32 41.33
C GLY A 28 49.65 -39.33 40.19
N THR A 29 49.81 -39.82 38.96
CA THR A 29 49.44 -39.01 37.80
C THR A 29 47.95 -38.74 37.95
N THR A 30 47.57 -37.59 38.51
CA THR A 30 46.23 -37.03 38.28
C THR A 30 46.03 -37.11 36.79
N ALA A 31 45.09 -37.96 36.34
CA ALA A 31 44.87 -38.20 34.93
C ALA A 31 44.73 -36.84 34.25
N ALA A 32 45.65 -36.54 33.32
CA ALA A 32 45.63 -35.30 32.59
C ALA A 32 44.23 -35.20 31.94
N LEU A 33 43.48 -34.16 32.32
CA LEU A 33 42.17 -33.92 31.76
C LEU A 33 42.36 -33.30 30.37
N ALA A 34 41.53 -33.72 29.42
CA ALA A 34 41.48 -33.09 28.11
C ALA A 34 40.94 -31.66 28.25
N PRO A 35 41.38 -30.73 27.38
CA PRO A 35 40.83 -29.37 27.35
C PRO A 35 39.34 -29.39 27.03
N THR A 36 38.59 -28.41 27.53
CA THR A 36 37.16 -28.21 27.25
C THR A 36 36.88 -26.79 26.82
N VAL A 37 35.84 -26.57 26.01
CA VAL A 37 35.35 -25.23 25.67
C VAL A 37 34.40 -24.77 26.78
N THR A 38 34.72 -23.66 27.44
CA THR A 38 33.99 -23.12 28.59
C THR A 38 32.98 -22.06 28.20
N ALA A 39 33.21 -21.35 27.09
CA ALA A 39 32.31 -20.34 26.54
C ALA A 39 32.56 -20.14 25.05
N VAL A 40 31.54 -19.66 24.34
CA VAL A 40 31.64 -19.24 22.94
C VAL A 40 30.97 -17.88 22.73
N THR A 41 31.53 -17.12 21.80
CA THR A 41 30.98 -15.86 21.29
C THR A 41 30.88 -15.98 19.77
N PRO A 42 29.72 -15.70 19.14
CA PRO A 42 28.42 -15.50 19.76
C PRO A 42 27.98 -16.73 20.57
N ALA A 43 27.07 -16.54 21.53
CA ALA A 43 26.47 -17.65 22.27
C ALA A 43 25.80 -18.64 21.31
N ASN A 44 25.74 -19.92 21.68
CA ASN A 44 25.10 -20.94 20.84
C ASN A 44 23.62 -20.57 20.55
N ASN A 45 23.24 -20.59 19.28
CA ASN A 45 21.95 -20.12 18.73
C ASN A 45 21.69 -18.61 18.84
N ALA A 46 22.72 -17.77 19.00
CA ALA A 46 22.55 -16.32 18.95
C ALA A 46 21.97 -15.87 17.60
N THR A 47 21.09 -14.87 17.62
CA THR A 47 20.51 -14.23 16.44
C THR A 47 20.93 -12.76 16.37
N GLY A 48 20.84 -12.13 15.19
CA GLY A 48 21.19 -10.73 15.02
C GLY A 48 22.70 -10.47 15.07
N VAL A 49 23.53 -11.47 14.76
CA VAL A 49 24.99 -11.32 14.76
C VAL A 49 25.45 -10.38 13.65
N ALA A 50 26.43 -9.54 13.96
CA ALA A 50 27.04 -8.61 13.02
C ALA A 50 27.57 -9.29 11.76
N THR A 51 27.25 -8.72 10.60
CA THR A 51 27.76 -9.18 9.31
C THR A 51 29.17 -8.63 9.03
N SER A 52 29.52 -7.50 9.64
CA SER A 52 30.84 -6.87 9.54
C SER A 52 31.55 -6.94 10.89
N ASN A 53 32.80 -7.42 10.89
CA ASN A 53 33.66 -7.59 12.08
C ASN A 53 32.99 -8.32 13.28
N PRO A 54 32.33 -9.49 13.08
CA PRO A 54 31.80 -10.25 14.20
C PRO A 54 32.94 -10.79 15.09
N VAL A 55 32.71 -10.79 16.39
CA VAL A 55 33.59 -11.50 17.33
C VAL A 55 33.15 -12.96 17.35
N ILE A 56 33.96 -13.84 16.74
CA ILE A 56 33.73 -15.29 16.72
C ILE A 56 34.88 -15.94 17.52
N ALA A 57 34.60 -16.41 18.73
CA ALA A 57 35.62 -16.89 19.65
C ALA A 57 35.16 -18.10 20.48
N ALA A 58 36.13 -18.93 20.87
CA ALA A 58 35.97 -20.03 21.81
C ALA A 58 36.98 -19.88 22.97
N SER A 59 36.47 -19.94 24.19
CA SER A 59 37.26 -19.93 25.42
C SER A 59 37.48 -21.35 25.92
N PHE A 60 38.69 -21.68 26.34
CA PHE A 60 39.09 -23.01 26.78
C PHE A 60 39.35 -23.06 28.30
N SER A 61 39.25 -24.26 28.88
CA SER A 61 39.54 -24.51 30.30
C SER A 61 41.02 -24.38 30.67
N GLU A 62 41.91 -24.32 29.67
CA GLU A 62 43.36 -24.26 29.84
C GLU A 62 44.05 -23.67 28.59
N PRO A 63 45.34 -23.28 28.67
CA PRO A 63 46.11 -22.80 27.52
C PRO A 63 46.24 -23.85 26.40
N MET A 64 45.97 -23.44 25.16
CA MET A 64 45.96 -24.28 23.97
C MET A 64 47.23 -24.08 23.12
N ALA A 65 47.66 -25.13 22.42
CA ALA A 65 48.66 -25.02 21.38
C ALA A 65 48.10 -24.25 20.16
N PRO A 66 48.96 -23.69 19.28
CA PRO A 66 48.51 -22.99 18.07
C PRO A 66 47.57 -23.85 17.22
N ILE A 67 46.38 -23.33 16.91
CA ILE A 67 45.35 -24.01 16.12
C ILE A 67 45.74 -23.97 14.64
N THR A 68 46.61 -24.89 14.23
CA THR A 68 47.16 -25.00 12.87
C THR A 68 47.29 -26.46 12.45
N GLY A 69 47.47 -26.72 11.15
CA GLY A 69 47.69 -28.06 10.62
C GLY A 69 46.46 -28.98 10.78
N ALA A 70 46.59 -30.01 11.62
CA ALA A 70 45.49 -30.95 11.92
C ALA A 70 44.42 -30.38 12.86
N ALA A 71 44.72 -29.26 13.54
CA ALA A 71 43.75 -28.51 14.32
C ALA A 71 43.16 -27.38 13.47
N SER A 72 41.85 -27.16 13.57
CA SER A 72 41.15 -26.14 12.78
C SER A 72 40.06 -25.46 13.60
N PHE A 73 39.90 -24.16 13.40
CA PHE A 73 38.70 -23.42 13.80
C PHE A 73 38.10 -22.82 12.53
N THR A 74 36.94 -23.34 12.11
CA THR A 74 36.27 -22.99 10.87
C THR A 74 34.89 -22.41 11.12
N VAL A 75 34.46 -21.50 10.25
CA VAL A 75 33.09 -20.98 10.21
C VAL A 75 32.51 -21.33 8.85
N THR A 76 31.44 -22.11 8.85
CA THR A 76 30.80 -22.62 7.64
C THR A 76 29.33 -22.27 7.63
N CYS A 77 28.73 -22.18 6.46
CA CYS A 77 27.28 -22.08 6.31
C CYS A 77 26.81 -23.10 5.29
N THR A 78 25.56 -23.55 5.42
CA THR A 78 24.95 -24.55 4.53
C THR A 78 23.87 -23.88 3.67
N GLY A 79 23.81 -24.20 2.38
CA GLY A 79 22.87 -23.61 1.42
C GLY A 79 23.56 -22.82 0.29
N SER A 80 22.96 -21.72 -0.15
CA SER A 80 23.43 -20.84 -1.25
C SER A 80 24.50 -19.82 -0.84
N CYS A 81 25.15 -20.01 0.30
CA CYS A 81 26.11 -19.08 0.88
C CYS A 81 27.56 -19.57 0.71
N THR A 82 28.49 -18.63 0.56
CA THR A 82 29.93 -18.93 0.54
C THR A 82 30.46 -18.94 1.97
N SER A 83 31.08 -20.04 2.39
CA SER A 83 31.70 -20.12 3.73
C SER A 83 32.85 -19.11 3.84
N PRO A 84 32.89 -18.29 4.92
CA PRO A 84 33.88 -17.24 5.07
C PRO A 84 35.28 -17.80 5.32
N THR A 85 36.29 -17.12 4.77
CA THR A 85 37.70 -17.40 5.05
C THR A 85 38.24 -16.43 6.09
N GLY A 86 39.15 -16.90 6.94
CA GLY A 86 39.71 -16.10 8.02
C GLY A 86 40.98 -16.68 8.62
N THR A 87 41.53 -15.98 9.60
CA THR A 87 42.69 -16.40 10.39
C THR A 87 42.28 -16.67 11.82
N VAL A 88 42.93 -17.65 12.46
CA VAL A 88 42.69 -18.00 13.87
C VAL A 88 43.86 -17.49 14.68
N THR A 89 43.57 -16.71 15.72
CA THR A 89 44.57 -16.23 16.68
C THR A 89 44.22 -16.67 18.09
N LEU A 90 45.23 -16.84 18.93
CA LEU A 90 45.08 -17.05 20.37
C LEU A 90 45.39 -15.73 21.10
N ASP A 91 44.71 -15.50 22.22
CA ASP A 91 45.04 -14.42 23.15
C ASP A 91 46.40 -14.65 23.84
N ALA A 92 46.87 -13.65 24.61
CA ALA A 92 48.19 -13.72 25.25
C ALA A 92 48.34 -14.86 26.28
N SER A 93 47.23 -15.35 26.83
CA SER A 93 47.18 -16.51 27.74
C SER A 93 46.95 -17.84 27.02
N ASN A 94 46.81 -17.85 25.69
CA ASN A 94 46.45 -19.00 24.87
C ASN A 94 45.14 -19.70 25.27
N THR A 95 44.24 -19.00 25.94
CA THR A 95 42.97 -19.53 26.47
C THR A 95 41.75 -19.15 25.65
N VAL A 96 41.87 -18.17 24.74
CA VAL A 96 40.78 -17.74 23.86
C VAL A 96 41.26 -17.77 22.41
N ALA A 97 40.62 -18.63 21.61
CA ALA A 97 40.83 -18.62 20.16
C ALA A 97 39.79 -17.71 19.49
N THR A 98 40.23 -16.82 18.61
CA THR A 98 39.37 -15.92 17.84
C THR A 98 39.53 -16.19 16.34
N PHE A 99 38.40 -16.41 15.66
CA PHE A 99 38.33 -16.48 14.20
C PHE A 99 38.05 -15.08 13.65
N THR A 100 39.03 -14.52 12.95
CA THR A 100 38.95 -13.19 12.34
C THR A 100 38.73 -13.33 10.84
N LEU A 101 37.68 -12.71 10.31
CA LEU A 101 37.39 -12.70 8.88
C LEU A 101 38.55 -12.08 8.07
N THR A 102 38.71 -12.51 6.82
CA THR A 102 39.65 -11.89 5.90
C THR A 102 39.27 -10.40 5.72
N PRO A 103 40.23 -9.45 5.80
CA PRO A 103 39.92 -8.03 5.64
C PRO A 103 39.14 -7.75 4.36
N GLY A 104 38.05 -6.97 4.47
CA GLY A 104 37.16 -6.64 3.36
C GLY A 104 36.06 -7.67 3.06
N THR A 105 35.97 -8.76 3.81
CA THR A 105 34.87 -9.74 3.70
C THR A 105 33.81 -9.54 4.79
N THR A 106 32.55 -9.83 4.46
CA THR A 106 31.42 -9.79 5.40
C THR A 106 30.66 -11.11 5.38
N LEU A 107 30.00 -11.44 6.49
CA LEU A 107 29.02 -12.53 6.51
C LEU A 107 27.76 -12.14 5.75
N GLN A 108 27.07 -13.10 5.13
CA GLN A 108 25.78 -12.86 4.50
C GLN A 108 24.71 -12.57 5.56
N PRO A 109 23.76 -11.65 5.31
CA PRO A 109 22.65 -11.37 6.22
C PRO A 109 21.68 -12.56 6.30
N LEU A 110 20.93 -12.67 7.40
CA LEU A 110 19.91 -13.72 7.64
C LEU A 110 20.42 -15.16 7.40
N THR A 111 21.71 -15.38 7.62
CA THR A 111 22.36 -16.65 7.29
C THR A 111 22.76 -17.37 8.57
N LEU A 112 22.43 -18.65 8.65
CA LEU A 112 22.85 -19.54 9.73
C LEU A 112 24.30 -19.98 9.48
N TYR A 113 25.19 -19.61 10.39
CA TYR A 113 26.57 -20.04 10.43
C TYR A 113 26.79 -21.08 11.52
N THR A 114 27.66 -22.04 11.22
CA THR A 114 28.15 -23.07 12.13
C THR A 114 29.63 -22.87 12.32
N ALA A 115 30.04 -22.62 13.57
CA ALA A 115 31.43 -22.56 13.96
C ALA A 115 31.86 -23.91 14.55
N THR A 116 33.06 -24.35 14.19
CA THR A 116 33.58 -25.67 14.56
C THR A 116 35.05 -25.58 14.95
N VAL A 117 35.38 -26.05 16.14
CA VAL A 117 36.77 -26.23 16.60
C VAL A 117 37.07 -27.72 16.64
N THR A 118 38.07 -28.15 15.88
CA THR A 118 38.48 -29.55 15.73
C THR A 118 39.96 -29.70 16.03
N GLY A 119 40.34 -30.75 16.76
CA GLY A 119 41.75 -31.14 16.93
C GLY A 119 42.63 -30.20 17.76
N ALA A 120 42.06 -29.17 18.41
CA ALA A 120 42.82 -28.28 19.29
C ALA A 120 43.38 -29.07 20.49
N THR A 121 44.65 -28.84 20.84
CA THR A 121 45.38 -29.58 21.88
C THR A 121 45.80 -28.66 23.02
N SER A 122 45.82 -29.19 24.24
CA SER A 122 46.37 -28.49 25.40
C SER A 122 47.86 -28.26 25.23
N LEU A 123 48.32 -27.04 25.52
CA LEU A 123 49.74 -26.70 25.53
C LEU A 123 50.47 -27.38 26.70
N SER A 124 49.75 -27.72 27.78
CA SER A 124 50.32 -28.26 29.01
C SER A 124 50.38 -29.79 29.01
N THR A 125 49.34 -30.46 28.48
CA THR A 125 49.21 -31.92 28.51
C THR A 125 49.38 -32.59 27.15
N GLY A 126 49.27 -31.83 26.05
CA GLY A 126 49.29 -32.37 24.68
C GLY A 126 48.02 -33.13 24.29
N LEU A 127 47.02 -33.22 25.17
CA LEU A 127 45.77 -33.92 24.89
C LEU A 127 44.87 -33.09 23.96
N PRO A 128 44.23 -33.71 22.94
CA PRO A 128 43.27 -33.03 22.09
C PRO A 128 41.92 -32.83 22.80
N LEU A 129 41.11 -31.90 22.30
CA LEU A 129 39.67 -31.87 22.56
C LEU A 129 39.09 -33.27 22.34
N ALA A 130 38.27 -33.74 23.28
CA ALA A 130 37.68 -35.09 23.23
C ALA A 130 36.79 -35.31 22.00
N SER A 131 36.15 -34.25 21.50
CA SER A 131 35.39 -34.22 20.25
C SER A 131 35.42 -32.81 19.65
N PRO A 132 35.14 -32.64 18.34
CA PRO A 132 34.90 -31.33 17.77
C PRO A 132 33.82 -30.58 18.57
N TYR A 133 34.07 -29.30 18.85
CA TYR A 133 33.07 -28.43 19.49
C TYR A 133 32.36 -27.61 18.42
N VAL A 134 31.04 -27.67 18.40
CA VAL A 134 30.20 -27.07 17.35
C VAL A 134 29.14 -26.17 17.98
N TRP A 135 28.98 -24.97 17.45
CA TRP A 135 27.88 -24.07 17.81
C TRP A 135 27.40 -23.30 16.58
N THR A 136 26.18 -22.78 16.67
CA THR A 136 25.51 -22.07 15.60
C THR A 136 25.19 -20.63 15.99
N PHE A 137 25.08 -19.75 14.99
CA PHE A 137 24.56 -18.40 15.15
C PHE A 137 23.96 -17.89 13.83
N THR A 138 23.03 -16.94 13.91
CA THR A 138 22.35 -16.36 12.75
C THR A 138 22.65 -14.88 12.64
N THR A 139 23.09 -14.43 11.46
CA THR A 139 23.37 -13.01 11.19
C THR A 139 22.09 -12.17 11.08
N GLY A 140 22.18 -10.90 11.45
CA GLY A 140 21.09 -9.92 11.33
C GLY A 140 20.97 -9.31 9.92
N ILE A 141 19.97 -8.45 9.74
CA ILE A 141 19.83 -7.57 8.57
C ILE A 141 20.55 -6.26 8.92
N PRO A 142 21.55 -5.81 8.14
CA PRO A 142 22.17 -4.50 8.35
C PRO A 142 21.18 -3.33 8.21
N PRO A 143 21.40 -2.21 8.90
CA PRO A 143 20.54 -1.05 8.77
C PRO A 143 20.65 -0.47 7.37
N THR A 144 19.51 -0.11 6.80
CA THR A 144 19.40 0.54 5.49
C THR A 144 18.64 1.85 5.63
N VAL A 145 18.94 2.83 4.77
CA VAL A 145 18.17 4.07 4.70
C VAL A 145 16.91 3.80 3.88
N THR A 146 15.75 4.01 4.47
CA THR A 146 14.43 3.72 3.87
C THR A 146 13.81 4.96 3.22
N ALA A 147 14.13 6.16 3.72
CA ALA A 147 13.67 7.43 3.18
C ALA A 147 14.62 8.57 3.57
N VAL A 148 14.63 9.65 2.79
CA VAL A 148 15.39 10.88 3.08
C VAL A 148 14.54 12.13 2.79
N ALA A 149 14.77 13.19 3.55
CA ALA A 149 14.23 14.52 3.25
C ALA A 149 15.35 15.58 3.32
N PRO A 150 15.53 16.45 2.32
CA PRO A 150 14.85 16.45 1.02
C PRO A 150 15.01 15.12 0.28
N VAL A 151 13.99 14.75 -0.51
CA VAL A 151 14.01 13.51 -1.30
C VAL A 151 15.18 13.52 -2.28
N ASN A 152 15.70 12.34 -2.64
CA ASN A 152 16.85 12.25 -3.52
C ASN A 152 16.54 12.93 -4.87
N ASN A 153 17.47 13.77 -5.34
CA ASN A 153 17.37 14.63 -6.52
C ASN A 153 16.27 15.69 -6.45
N ALA A 154 15.80 16.08 -5.25
CA ALA A 154 14.86 17.18 -5.10
C ALA A 154 15.44 18.48 -5.69
N THR A 155 14.62 19.19 -6.46
CA THR A 155 14.95 20.52 -7.01
C THR A 155 14.12 21.59 -6.35
N GLY A 156 14.64 22.82 -6.24
CA GLY A 156 13.90 23.93 -5.68
C GLY A 156 13.78 23.87 -4.15
N VAL A 157 14.65 23.12 -3.46
CA VAL A 157 14.71 23.12 -2.00
C VAL A 157 14.96 24.53 -1.51
N THR A 158 14.18 24.99 -0.54
CA THR A 158 14.24 26.41 -0.18
C THR A 158 15.50 26.73 0.62
N THR A 159 15.97 27.96 0.47
CA THR A 159 17.24 28.41 1.07
C THR A 159 17.21 28.47 2.61
N ASN A 160 16.01 28.52 3.20
CA ASN A 160 15.81 28.45 4.65
C ASN A 160 15.46 27.04 5.16
N ASN A 161 15.64 25.99 4.35
CA ASN A 161 15.55 24.63 4.86
C ASN A 161 16.76 24.37 5.78
N THR A 162 16.51 24.19 7.08
CA THR A 162 17.56 24.00 8.09
C THR A 162 17.68 22.55 8.55
N ILE A 163 16.86 21.65 8.01
CA ILE A 163 16.75 20.27 8.47
C ILE A 163 16.87 19.29 7.30
N ILE A 164 17.81 18.35 7.42
CA ILE A 164 18.00 17.24 6.49
C ILE A 164 17.87 15.93 7.28
N THR A 165 17.09 14.97 6.81
CA THR A 165 16.80 13.73 7.53
C THR A 165 17.07 12.46 6.73
N ALA A 166 17.38 11.39 7.45
CA ALA A 166 17.48 10.02 6.95
C ALA A 166 16.73 9.07 7.90
N ALA A 167 15.75 8.33 7.36
CA ALA A 167 15.03 7.28 8.07
C ALA A 167 15.71 5.92 7.83
N PHE A 168 15.78 5.08 8.85
CA PHE A 168 16.45 3.79 8.82
C PHE A 168 15.47 2.63 9.02
N SER A 169 15.84 1.45 8.52
CA SER A 169 15.07 0.20 8.66
C SER A 169 15.01 -0.35 10.09
N GLU A 170 15.86 0.16 11.00
CA GLU A 170 15.92 -0.25 12.39
C GLU A 170 16.48 0.88 13.29
N PRO A 171 16.34 0.78 14.62
CA PRO A 171 16.90 1.76 15.55
C PRO A 171 18.44 1.84 15.48
N MET A 172 18.96 3.05 15.31
CA MET A 172 20.38 3.35 15.14
C MET A 172 21.06 3.70 16.48
N ALA A 173 22.32 3.31 16.61
CA ALA A 173 23.22 3.85 17.62
C ALA A 173 23.53 5.34 17.31
N PRO A 174 23.97 6.14 18.30
CA PRO A 174 24.35 7.53 18.07
C PRO A 174 25.37 7.69 16.92
N ILE A 175 25.05 8.51 15.92
CA ILE A 175 25.91 8.77 14.76
C ILE A 175 27.03 9.73 15.18
N THR A 176 28.11 9.16 15.72
CA THR A 176 29.25 9.89 16.28
C THR A 176 30.57 9.17 15.98
N GLY A 177 31.69 9.86 16.15
CA GLY A 177 33.03 9.27 15.97
C GLY A 177 33.32 8.89 14.53
N ALA A 178 33.46 7.59 14.25
CA ALA A 178 33.67 7.08 12.90
C ALA A 178 32.40 7.12 12.03
N ALA A 179 31.21 7.12 12.67
CA ALA A 179 29.94 7.32 11.99
C ALA A 179 29.68 8.82 11.77
N SER A 180 29.23 9.19 10.58
CA SER A 180 28.96 10.59 10.24
C SER A 180 27.71 10.74 9.39
N PHE A 181 27.04 11.88 9.56
CA PHE A 181 26.03 12.38 8.64
C PHE A 181 26.44 13.80 8.28
N THR A 182 26.83 14.02 7.02
CA THR A 182 27.40 15.29 6.54
C THR A 182 26.60 15.82 5.37
N VAL A 183 26.53 17.15 5.25
CA VAL A 183 25.99 17.84 4.07
C VAL A 183 27.10 18.68 3.47
N THR A 184 27.42 18.39 2.22
CA THR A 184 28.45 19.08 1.44
C THR A 184 27.81 19.76 0.25
N CYS A 185 28.40 20.85 -0.23
CA CYS A 185 27.88 21.57 -1.38
C CYS A 185 28.88 21.45 -2.55
N ALA A 186 28.38 21.44 -3.79
CA ALA A 186 29.21 21.35 -4.97
C ALA A 186 29.83 22.72 -5.32
N GLY A 187 31.12 22.76 -5.64
CA GLY A 187 31.81 23.97 -6.14
C GLY A 187 32.50 24.80 -5.06
N SER A 188 32.50 26.13 -5.21
CA SER A 188 33.23 27.09 -4.35
C SER A 188 32.43 27.58 -3.12
N CYS A 189 31.37 26.87 -2.74
CA CYS A 189 30.51 27.19 -1.61
C CYS A 189 31.09 26.61 -0.31
N THR A 190 30.78 27.25 0.82
CA THR A 190 31.13 26.72 2.14
C THR A 190 30.10 25.66 2.53
N SER A 191 30.54 24.42 2.74
CA SER A 191 29.65 23.33 3.17
C SER A 191 29.02 23.66 4.53
N PRO A 192 27.69 23.50 4.68
CA PRO A 192 26.97 23.95 5.86
C PRO A 192 27.23 23.03 7.05
N THR A 193 27.58 23.61 8.20
CA THR A 193 27.78 22.87 9.45
C THR A 193 26.46 22.61 10.15
N GLY A 194 26.40 21.51 10.91
CA GLY A 194 25.21 21.11 11.62
C GLY A 194 25.49 20.06 12.69
N THR A 195 24.45 19.72 13.44
CA THR A 195 24.48 18.67 14.46
C THR A 195 23.53 17.54 14.06
N VAL A 196 23.89 16.31 14.44
CA VAL A 196 23.08 15.12 14.17
C VAL A 196 22.38 14.70 15.44
N THR A 197 21.06 14.57 15.38
CA THR A 197 20.24 14.01 16.45
C THR A 197 19.41 12.84 15.92
N LEU A 198 19.03 11.93 16.82
CA LEU A 198 18.11 10.84 16.53
C LEU A 198 16.74 11.16 17.16
N ASN A 199 15.65 10.71 16.54
CA ASN A 199 14.32 10.78 17.13
C ASN A 199 14.20 9.83 18.35
N ALA A 200 13.08 9.88 19.07
CA ALA A 200 12.87 9.09 20.29
C ALA A 200 12.95 7.56 20.08
N SER A 201 12.63 7.08 18.86
CA SER A 201 12.71 5.66 18.49
C SER A 201 14.07 5.26 17.89
N ASN A 202 15.01 6.21 17.78
CA ASN A 202 16.30 6.08 17.11
C ASN A 202 16.25 5.64 15.63
N THR A 203 15.12 5.77 14.95
CA THR A 203 14.94 5.34 13.55
C THR A 203 15.07 6.48 12.54
N ILE A 204 15.14 7.74 12.96
CA ILE A 204 15.31 8.90 12.08
C ILE A 204 16.48 9.74 12.59
N ALA A 205 17.52 9.90 11.77
CA ALA A 205 18.58 10.86 11.98
C ALA A 205 18.25 12.21 11.34
N THR A 206 18.54 13.28 12.05
CA THR A 206 18.26 14.67 11.67
C THR A 206 19.55 15.47 11.74
N TYR A 207 20.06 15.91 10.58
CA TYR A 207 21.12 16.90 10.46
C TYR A 207 20.50 18.30 10.49
N THR A 208 20.71 19.01 11.60
CA THR A 208 20.20 20.36 11.80
C THR A 208 21.31 21.37 11.54
N LEU A 209 21.12 22.28 10.59
CA LEU A 209 22.08 23.34 10.32
C LEU A 209 22.28 24.23 11.54
N THR A 210 23.50 24.75 11.72
CA THR A 210 23.79 25.72 12.78
C THR A 210 22.86 26.93 12.66
N SER A 211 22.28 27.37 13.78
CA SER A 211 21.34 28.50 13.80
C SER A 211 21.90 29.73 13.06
N GLY A 212 21.08 30.35 12.21
CA GLY A 212 21.47 31.47 11.35
C GLY A 212 22.09 31.07 10.01
N THR A 213 22.36 29.78 9.78
CA THR A 213 22.84 29.28 8.48
C THR A 213 21.68 29.15 7.49
N THR A 214 21.86 29.68 6.28
CA THR A 214 20.96 29.43 5.14
C THR A 214 21.73 28.68 4.06
N LEU A 215 21.01 27.84 3.32
CA LEU A 215 21.56 27.19 2.14
C LEU A 215 21.70 28.24 1.02
N GLN A 216 22.83 28.23 0.31
CA GLN A 216 23.03 29.07 -0.86
C GLN A 216 22.02 28.73 -1.97
N PRO A 217 21.54 29.72 -2.74
CA PRO A 217 20.57 29.53 -3.81
C PRO A 217 21.19 28.80 -5.02
N ASN A 218 20.37 28.07 -5.79
CA ASN A 218 20.78 27.32 -6.99
C ASN A 218 22.03 26.45 -6.79
N THR A 219 22.19 25.88 -5.61
CA THR A 219 23.37 25.12 -5.22
C THR A 219 22.99 23.65 -5.03
N LEU A 220 23.78 22.76 -5.63
CA LEU A 220 23.67 21.31 -5.44
C LEU A 220 24.35 20.93 -4.13
N TYR A 221 23.61 20.27 -3.25
CA TYR A 221 24.10 19.68 -2.01
C TYR A 221 24.10 18.15 -2.11
N THR A 222 25.12 17.54 -1.51
CA THR A 222 25.26 16.09 -1.34
C THR A 222 25.25 15.79 0.15
N ALA A 223 24.27 14.99 0.55
CA ALA A 223 24.17 14.47 1.91
C ALA A 223 24.65 13.02 1.93
N THR A 224 25.45 12.69 2.96
CA THR A 224 26.13 11.40 3.08
C THR A 224 26.01 10.90 4.50
N VAL A 225 25.47 9.69 4.68
CA VAL A 225 25.53 8.93 5.94
C VAL A 225 26.56 7.82 5.78
N THR A 226 27.58 7.80 6.64
CA THR A 226 28.69 6.85 6.58
C THR A 226 28.87 6.14 7.91
N ALA A 227 29.18 4.84 7.86
CA ALA A 227 29.57 4.01 9.01
C ALA A 227 28.58 4.01 10.20
N ALA A 228 27.31 4.39 9.98
CA ALA A 228 26.29 4.30 11.01
C ALA A 228 25.98 2.83 11.34
N GLN A 229 25.63 2.58 12.60
CA GLN A 229 25.35 1.24 13.11
C GLN A 229 23.98 1.21 13.80
N SER A 230 23.31 0.06 13.77
CA SER A 230 22.15 -0.18 14.60
C SER A 230 22.54 -0.22 16.09
N ILE A 231 21.55 -0.10 16.99
CA ILE A 231 21.78 -0.32 18.43
C ILE A 231 22.29 -1.73 18.76
N SER A 232 22.08 -2.70 17.85
CA SER A 232 22.58 -4.07 17.95
C SER A 232 24.01 -4.23 17.40
N GLY A 233 24.64 -3.15 16.93
CA GLY A 233 26.02 -3.13 16.43
C GLY A 233 26.18 -3.54 14.97
N LEU A 234 25.07 -3.64 14.22
CA LEU A 234 25.11 -3.94 12.78
C LEU A 234 25.48 -2.68 12.01
N ALA A 235 26.60 -2.67 11.30
CA ALA A 235 27.01 -1.55 10.48
C ALA A 235 26.29 -1.52 9.13
N MET A 236 25.97 -0.32 8.62
CA MET A 236 25.53 -0.13 7.25
C MET A 236 26.54 -0.75 6.27
N VAL A 237 26.04 -1.45 5.26
CA VAL A 237 26.87 -2.17 4.26
C VAL A 237 27.74 -1.20 3.46
N SER A 238 27.20 -0.03 3.12
CA SER A 238 27.90 1.03 2.41
C SER A 238 27.40 2.40 2.89
N PRO A 239 28.16 3.49 2.65
CA PRO A 239 27.64 4.84 2.80
C PRO A 239 26.37 5.03 1.97
N TYR A 240 25.40 5.75 2.51
CA TYR A 240 24.23 6.19 1.76
C TYR A 240 24.41 7.65 1.35
N VAL A 241 24.32 7.91 0.05
CA VAL A 241 24.59 9.21 -0.56
C VAL A 241 23.39 9.64 -1.39
N TRP A 242 22.93 10.87 -1.20
CA TRP A 242 21.87 11.47 -1.99
C TRP A 242 22.13 12.94 -2.24
N THR A 243 21.45 13.51 -3.22
CA THR A 243 21.63 14.91 -3.59
C THR A 243 20.32 15.69 -3.59
N PHE A 244 20.41 17.01 -3.46
CA PHE A 244 19.30 17.95 -3.68
C PHE A 244 19.82 19.32 -4.11
N SER A 245 19.04 20.05 -4.90
CA SER A 245 19.39 21.38 -5.40
C SER A 245 18.45 22.44 -4.82
N THR A 246 19.02 23.53 -4.33
CA THR A 246 18.23 24.65 -3.82
C THR A 246 17.64 25.51 -4.92
N GLY A 247 16.50 26.15 -4.61
CA GLY A 247 15.92 27.22 -5.43
C GLY A 247 16.52 28.59 -5.10
N VAL A 248 15.84 29.65 -5.54
CA VAL A 248 16.27 31.04 -5.33
C VAL A 248 15.63 31.74 -4.12
N ALA A 249 14.58 31.15 -3.54
CA ALA A 249 13.76 31.82 -2.52
C ALA A 249 13.57 30.96 -1.25
N PRO A 250 13.35 31.60 -0.08
CA PRO A 250 12.95 30.90 1.13
C PRO A 250 11.49 30.44 1.05
N ASN A 251 11.16 29.34 1.74
CA ASN A 251 9.80 28.87 1.95
C ASN A 251 9.17 29.69 3.07
N THR A 252 8.12 30.44 2.75
CA THR A 252 7.26 31.14 3.72
C THR A 252 5.84 30.56 3.80
N THR A 253 5.55 29.52 3.01
CA THR A 253 4.29 28.80 3.03
C THR A 253 4.22 27.91 4.27
N ARG A 254 3.05 27.89 4.90
CA ARG A 254 2.81 27.03 6.07
C ARG A 254 2.31 25.67 5.59
N PRO A 255 2.74 24.57 6.24
CA PRO A 255 2.17 23.27 5.94
C PRO A 255 0.68 23.27 6.31
N GLN A 256 -0.11 22.57 5.52
CA GLN A 256 -1.53 22.32 5.74
C GLN A 256 -1.78 20.81 5.83
N VAL A 257 -2.89 20.41 6.42
CA VAL A 257 -3.34 19.01 6.41
C VAL A 257 -4.17 18.77 5.15
N LEU A 258 -3.69 17.90 4.28
CA LEU A 258 -4.33 17.50 3.02
C LEU A 258 -5.47 16.51 3.25
N SER A 259 -5.27 15.53 4.13
CA SER A 259 -6.27 14.51 4.48
C SER A 259 -6.02 13.92 5.85
N THR A 260 -7.04 13.30 6.44
CA THR A 260 -6.99 12.62 7.74
C THR A 260 -7.68 11.28 7.70
N VAL A 261 -7.29 10.39 8.61
CA VAL A 261 -8.06 9.18 8.97
C VAL A 261 -8.24 9.19 10.49
N PRO A 262 -9.48 9.09 11.01
CA PRO A 262 -10.74 9.20 10.30
C PRO A 262 -10.87 10.53 9.55
N ALA A 263 -11.58 10.52 8.41
CA ALA A 263 -11.73 11.70 7.56
C ALA A 263 -12.37 12.86 8.33
N THR A 264 -11.86 14.07 8.15
CA THR A 264 -12.48 15.28 8.68
C THR A 264 -13.78 15.57 7.93
N THR A 265 -14.89 15.72 8.67
CA THR A 265 -16.20 16.12 8.14
C THR A 265 -16.63 17.46 8.74
N LEU A 266 -17.38 18.26 7.98
CA LEU A 266 -17.95 19.53 8.46
C LEU A 266 -19.44 19.62 8.07
N PRO A 267 -20.38 19.66 9.04
CA PRO A 267 -20.15 19.48 10.48
C PRO A 267 -19.70 18.04 10.80
N GLY A 268 -18.72 17.88 11.70
CA GLY A 268 -18.37 16.58 12.28
C GLY A 268 -19.29 16.20 13.44
N PRO A 269 -19.10 15.04 14.09
CA PRO A 269 -17.99 14.09 13.93
C PRO A 269 -18.23 13.06 12.81
N THR A 270 -17.14 12.47 12.30
CA THR A 270 -17.21 11.25 11.48
C THR A 270 -17.64 10.08 12.37
N THR A 271 -18.76 9.43 12.03
CA THR A 271 -19.36 8.36 12.85
C THR A 271 -18.93 6.98 12.39
N GLY A 272 -19.17 5.96 13.24
CA GLY A 272 -18.89 4.57 12.90
C GLY A 272 -17.42 4.21 12.86
N VAL A 273 -16.56 5.01 13.51
CA VAL A 273 -15.12 4.78 13.49
C VAL A 273 -14.76 3.58 14.38
N PRO A 274 -13.96 2.62 13.92
CA PRO A 274 -13.58 1.51 14.78
C PRO A 274 -12.83 1.94 16.06
N THR A 275 -13.04 1.22 17.16
CA THR A 275 -12.45 1.54 18.47
C THR A 275 -10.93 1.40 18.52
N ASN A 276 -10.32 0.73 17.56
CA ASN A 276 -8.88 0.51 17.45
C ASN A 276 -8.27 1.26 16.26
N THR A 277 -8.95 2.29 15.75
CA THR A 277 -8.42 3.12 14.66
C THR A 277 -7.07 3.75 15.05
N ALA A 278 -6.10 3.69 14.14
CA ALA A 278 -5.01 4.65 14.14
C ALA A 278 -5.54 6.00 13.62
N ILE A 279 -4.94 7.09 14.07
CA ILE A 279 -5.35 8.45 13.72
C ILE A 279 -4.23 9.05 12.87
N THR A 280 -4.49 9.36 11.60
CA THR A 280 -3.46 9.84 10.67
C THR A 280 -3.79 11.21 10.09
N ALA A 281 -2.74 11.92 9.69
CA ALA A 281 -2.83 13.17 8.92
C ALA A 281 -1.72 13.24 7.88
N VAL A 282 -2.08 13.56 6.64
CA VAL A 282 -1.16 13.79 5.52
C VAL A 282 -1.00 15.29 5.33
N PHE A 283 0.22 15.79 5.19
CA PHE A 283 0.52 17.21 5.02
C PHE A 283 0.78 17.59 3.56
N THR A 284 0.68 18.88 3.23
CA THR A 284 0.98 19.41 1.89
C THR A 284 2.47 19.45 1.55
N GLU A 285 3.34 19.29 2.56
CA GLU A 285 4.79 19.31 2.43
C GLU A 285 5.44 18.52 3.58
N GLU A 286 6.74 18.21 3.45
CA GLU A 286 7.49 17.50 4.50
C GLU A 286 7.60 18.33 5.79
N MET A 287 7.30 17.67 6.90
CA MET A 287 7.35 18.21 8.26
C MET A 287 8.71 17.94 8.89
N ALA A 288 9.12 18.79 9.83
CA ALA A 288 10.27 18.54 10.68
C ALA A 288 9.97 17.39 11.64
N PRO A 289 10.57 16.19 11.50
CA PRO A 289 10.11 15.00 12.22
C PRO A 289 10.20 15.15 13.75
N ALA A 290 11.22 15.88 14.24
CA ALA A 290 11.38 16.16 15.66
C ALA A 290 10.25 17.01 16.27
N THR A 291 9.46 17.69 15.45
CA THR A 291 8.31 18.49 15.88
C THR A 291 7.00 17.71 15.87
N ILE A 292 6.97 16.49 15.32
CA ILE A 292 5.81 15.59 15.31
C ILE A 292 5.98 14.58 16.45
N THR A 293 5.39 14.89 17.60
CA THR A 293 5.55 14.12 18.84
C THR A 293 4.22 14.01 19.58
N GLY A 294 4.19 13.29 20.70
CA GLY A 294 3.00 13.20 21.56
C GLY A 294 2.54 14.53 22.17
N SER A 295 3.33 15.62 22.07
CA SER A 295 2.90 16.96 22.50
C SER A 295 2.27 17.78 21.37
N SER A 296 2.59 17.48 20.12
CA SER A 296 2.09 18.19 18.95
C SER A 296 0.99 17.45 18.21
N PHE A 297 0.90 16.13 18.36
CA PHE A 297 -0.22 15.33 17.87
C PHE A 297 -0.86 14.58 19.05
N THR A 298 -2.05 15.02 19.45
CA THR A 298 -2.76 14.51 20.62
C THR A 298 -4.13 13.96 20.26
N LEU A 299 -4.61 13.05 21.12
CA LEU A 299 -5.98 12.53 21.07
C LEU A 299 -6.61 12.69 22.45
N THR A 300 -7.84 13.20 22.49
CA THR A 300 -8.61 13.38 23.72
C THR A 300 -10.00 12.75 23.58
N GLY A 301 -10.48 12.09 24.63
CA GLY A 301 -11.85 11.60 24.74
C GLY A 301 -12.82 12.64 25.33
N PRO A 302 -14.03 12.22 25.72
CA PRO A 302 -15.01 13.09 26.36
C PRO A 302 -14.43 13.78 27.59
N GLY A 303 -14.83 15.05 27.80
CA GLY A 303 -14.35 15.85 28.93
C GLY A 303 -12.85 16.17 28.89
N THR A 304 -12.23 16.19 27.70
CA THR A 304 -10.79 16.49 27.48
C THR A 304 -9.80 15.47 28.07
N THR A 305 -10.28 14.25 28.37
CA THR A 305 -9.43 13.19 28.92
C THR A 305 -8.38 12.77 27.89
N ALA A 306 -7.10 12.90 28.20
CA ALA A 306 -6.03 12.51 27.29
C ALA A 306 -6.04 10.99 27.04
N VAL A 307 -5.94 10.59 25.77
CA VAL A 307 -5.77 9.19 25.38
C VAL A 307 -4.28 8.92 25.26
N ALA A 308 -3.79 7.87 25.93
CA ALA A 308 -2.42 7.43 25.79
C ALA A 308 -2.18 6.82 24.39
N GLY A 309 -1.05 7.15 23.78
CA GLY A 309 -0.69 6.69 22.45
C GLY A 309 0.76 7.02 22.10
N THR A 310 1.23 6.44 21.01
CA THR A 310 2.52 6.74 20.40
C THR A 310 2.31 7.55 19.12
N VAL A 311 3.25 8.45 18.83
CA VAL A 311 3.23 9.26 17.60
C VAL A 311 4.43 8.87 16.75
N SER A 312 4.16 8.62 15.46
CA SER A 312 5.18 8.38 14.44
C SER A 312 4.98 9.31 13.25
N TYR A 313 6.06 9.54 12.51
CA TYR A 313 6.04 10.34 11.29
C TYR A 313 6.79 9.59 10.17
N ALA A 314 6.13 9.42 9.03
CA ALA A 314 6.67 8.78 7.84
C ALA A 314 7.26 9.84 6.89
N VAL A 315 8.59 9.95 6.89
CA VAL A 315 9.36 10.84 6.01
C VAL A 315 9.17 10.44 4.55
N GLY A 316 8.98 11.43 3.67
CA GLY A 316 8.74 11.25 2.23
C GLY A 316 7.27 11.01 1.86
N ALA A 317 6.47 10.48 2.80
CA ALA A 317 5.02 10.34 2.65
C ALA A 317 4.26 11.50 3.31
N ALA A 318 4.97 12.46 3.91
CA ALA A 318 4.40 13.55 4.70
C ALA A 318 3.24 13.14 5.64
N THR A 319 3.34 11.98 6.30
CA THR A 319 2.22 11.41 7.06
C THR A 319 2.57 11.24 8.54
N ALA A 320 1.77 11.86 9.43
CA ALA A 320 1.83 11.61 10.87
C ALA A 320 0.77 10.57 11.29
N THR A 321 1.10 9.74 12.27
CA THR A 321 0.23 8.71 12.82
C THR A 321 0.28 8.75 14.34
N PHE A 322 -0.89 8.86 14.98
CA PHE A 322 -1.09 8.63 16.40
C PHE A 322 -1.72 7.24 16.57
N THR A 323 -1.07 6.37 17.35
CA THR A 323 -1.51 5.01 17.64
C THR A 323 -1.89 4.93 19.12
N PRO A 324 -3.18 4.82 19.47
CA PRO A 324 -3.60 4.64 20.86
C PRO A 324 -2.94 3.39 21.48
N THR A 325 -2.51 3.46 22.75
CA THR A 325 -1.90 2.30 23.44
C THR A 325 -2.92 1.24 23.83
N ALA A 326 -4.20 1.61 23.88
CA ALA A 326 -5.33 0.73 24.15
C ALA A 326 -6.46 1.07 23.17
N ALA A 327 -7.35 0.11 22.94
CA ALA A 327 -8.57 0.36 22.18
C ALA A 327 -9.37 1.49 22.85
N LEU A 328 -9.85 2.41 22.02
CA LEU A 328 -10.77 3.47 22.37
C LEU A 328 -12.10 2.87 22.87
N ALA A 329 -12.81 3.59 23.72
CA ALA A 329 -14.13 3.20 24.16
C ALA A 329 -15.12 3.23 22.98
N ALA A 330 -16.05 2.28 22.93
CA ALA A 330 -17.08 2.21 21.91
C ALA A 330 -18.12 3.32 22.08
N GLY A 331 -18.79 3.73 20.98
CA GLY A 331 -19.82 4.77 21.00
C GLY A 331 -19.35 6.13 21.53
N THR A 332 -18.04 6.39 21.53
CA THR A 332 -17.40 7.50 22.24
C THR A 332 -16.80 8.49 21.24
N THR A 333 -17.04 9.78 21.47
CA THR A 333 -16.48 10.85 20.63
C THR A 333 -15.09 11.25 21.11
N TYR A 334 -14.14 11.25 20.17
CA TYR A 334 -12.76 11.68 20.36
C TYR A 334 -12.44 12.90 19.52
N THR A 335 -11.51 13.71 20.02
CA THR A 335 -10.96 14.90 19.35
C THR A 335 -9.47 14.70 19.14
N ALA A 336 -9.05 14.65 17.88
CA ALA A 336 -7.65 14.65 17.50
C ALA A 336 -7.20 16.08 17.22
N THR A 337 -5.96 16.41 17.62
CA THR A 337 -5.40 17.75 17.46
C THR A 337 -3.95 17.67 17.01
N ILE A 338 -3.63 18.38 15.93
CA ILE A 338 -2.25 18.70 15.56
C ILE A 338 -2.02 20.18 15.86
N THR A 339 -1.04 20.49 16.70
CA THR A 339 -0.81 21.85 17.18
C THR A 339 0.11 22.64 16.26
N THR A 340 0.17 23.96 16.45
CA THR A 340 1.12 24.85 15.77
C THR A 340 2.59 24.60 16.12
N ALA A 341 2.88 23.74 17.11
CA ALA A 341 4.25 23.32 17.40
C ALA A 341 4.82 22.39 16.30
N ALA A 342 3.97 21.76 15.49
CA ALA A 342 4.38 21.05 14.29
C ALA A 342 4.81 22.05 13.21
N THR A 343 6.06 21.96 12.75
CA THR A 343 6.61 22.85 11.70
C THR A 343 7.08 22.07 10.48
N ASN A 344 7.16 22.73 9.33
CA ASN A 344 7.88 22.18 8.17
C ASN A 344 9.41 22.26 8.35
N LEU A 345 10.17 21.73 7.38
CA LEU A 345 11.64 21.77 7.39
C LEU A 345 12.24 23.20 7.35
N ALA A 346 11.43 24.18 6.93
CA ALA A 346 11.78 25.60 6.91
C ALA A 346 11.42 26.35 8.21
N GLY A 347 10.82 25.67 9.19
CA GLY A 347 10.42 26.25 10.48
C GLY A 347 9.06 26.97 10.49
N ASN A 348 8.27 26.89 9.42
CA ASN A 348 6.93 27.46 9.38
C ASN A 348 5.95 26.58 10.17
N ALA A 349 5.22 27.17 11.12
CA ALA A 349 4.19 26.50 11.91
C ALA A 349 2.98 26.06 11.07
N LEU A 350 2.28 25.00 11.49
CA LEU A 350 1.07 24.50 10.86
C LEU A 350 -0.01 25.59 10.65
N ALA A 351 -0.54 25.66 9.44
CA ALA A 351 -1.78 26.37 9.14
C ALA A 351 -2.94 25.38 9.18
N GLY A 352 -3.48 25.19 10.38
CA GLY A 352 -4.62 24.31 10.62
C GLY A 352 -5.97 24.90 10.20
N ASN A 353 -7.05 24.36 10.75
CA ASN A 353 -8.43 24.69 10.39
C ASN A 353 -9.14 25.60 11.41
N GLN A 354 -8.43 26.13 12.41
CA GLN A 354 -9.01 26.96 13.46
C GLN A 354 -8.90 28.48 13.21
N ALA A 355 -8.14 28.90 12.20
CA ALA A 355 -8.03 30.29 11.76
C ALA A 355 -8.08 30.39 10.23
N ALA A 356 -8.39 31.57 9.70
CA ALA A 356 -8.37 31.80 8.26
C ALA A 356 -6.97 31.59 7.68
N LEU A 357 -6.87 30.80 6.62
CA LEU A 357 -5.60 30.57 5.93
C LEU A 357 -5.02 31.91 5.42
N PRO A 358 -3.69 32.10 5.49
CA PRO A 358 -2.66 31.15 5.89
C PRO A 358 -2.21 31.31 7.35
N ALA A 359 -3.06 31.80 8.26
CA ALA A 359 -2.66 32.01 9.65
C ALA A 359 -2.29 30.68 10.34
N ALA A 360 -1.29 30.71 11.23
CA ALA A 360 -0.93 29.54 12.03
C ALA A 360 -2.08 29.22 13.00
N SER A 361 -2.51 27.97 13.00
CA SER A 361 -3.55 27.49 13.91
C SER A 361 -3.48 25.97 14.06
N ASN A 362 -4.10 25.44 15.11
CA ASN A 362 -4.20 23.98 15.28
C ASN A 362 -5.09 23.39 14.20
N TYR A 363 -4.85 22.14 13.82
CA TYR A 363 -5.78 21.34 13.03
C TYR A 363 -6.53 20.41 13.96
N VAL A 364 -7.85 20.57 14.05
CA VAL A 364 -8.72 19.85 14.97
C VAL A 364 -9.81 19.11 14.20
N TRP A 365 -10.01 17.84 14.49
CA TRP A 365 -11.12 17.06 13.95
C TRP A 365 -11.67 16.09 14.99
N THR A 366 -12.94 15.72 14.81
CA THR A 366 -13.67 14.87 15.74
C THR A 366 -14.22 13.64 15.04
N PHE A 367 -14.26 12.53 15.77
CA PHE A 367 -14.85 11.29 15.30
C PHE A 367 -15.54 10.54 16.45
N THR A 368 -16.55 9.74 16.14
CA THR A 368 -17.28 8.92 17.10
C THR A 368 -17.06 7.46 16.79
N THR A 369 -16.60 6.71 17.78
CA THR A 369 -16.36 5.28 17.60
C THR A 369 -17.66 4.50 17.45
N ALA A 370 -17.64 3.41 16.68
CA ALA A 370 -18.76 2.51 16.51
C ALA A 370 -19.15 1.81 17.82
N ALA A 371 -20.38 1.31 17.89
CA ALA A 371 -20.78 0.39 18.95
C ALA A 371 -19.94 -0.90 18.89
N PRO A 372 -19.70 -1.60 20.01
CA PRO A 372 -18.87 -2.79 20.01
C PRO A 372 -19.53 -3.88 19.15
N ILE A 373 -18.82 -4.37 18.14
CA ILE A 373 -19.14 -5.62 17.43
C ILE A 373 -18.23 -6.69 18.01
N ALA A 374 -18.76 -7.90 18.25
CA ALA A 374 -17.96 -9.02 18.74
C ALA A 374 -16.82 -9.35 17.76
N SER A 375 -15.63 -9.67 18.28
CA SER A 375 -14.51 -10.17 17.48
C SER A 375 -14.94 -11.46 16.76
N ALA A 376 -14.71 -11.50 15.45
CA ALA A 376 -14.92 -12.64 14.59
C ALA A 376 -13.84 -12.65 13.51
N ASP A 377 -13.39 -13.84 13.13
CA ASP A 377 -12.29 -14.03 12.19
C ASP A 377 -12.58 -13.40 10.82
N VAL A 378 -11.52 -12.91 10.18
CA VAL A 378 -11.58 -12.47 8.79
C VAL A 378 -11.87 -13.69 7.90
N SER A 379 -12.68 -13.50 6.86
CA SER A 379 -12.95 -14.52 5.85
C SER A 379 -12.99 -13.91 4.46
N VAL A 380 -12.78 -14.74 3.43
CA VAL A 380 -13.02 -14.30 2.04
C VAL A 380 -14.51 -14.37 1.77
N LEU A 381 -15.12 -13.21 1.51
CA LEU A 381 -16.54 -13.06 1.16
C LEU A 381 -16.80 -13.48 -0.28
N SER A 382 -15.92 -13.07 -1.21
CA SER A 382 -16.03 -13.39 -2.62
C SER A 382 -14.67 -13.29 -3.32
N THR A 383 -14.56 -13.92 -4.49
CA THR A 383 -13.36 -13.85 -5.34
C THR A 383 -13.71 -13.45 -6.76
N ASN A 384 -12.75 -12.83 -7.43
CA ASN A 384 -12.77 -12.60 -8.87
C ASN A 384 -11.40 -12.95 -9.46
N PRO A 385 -11.24 -13.94 -10.34
CA PRO A 385 -12.28 -14.81 -10.85
C PRO A 385 -13.00 -15.57 -9.75
N ALA A 386 -14.30 -15.77 -9.93
CA ALA A 386 -15.09 -16.59 -9.03
C ALA A 386 -14.49 -17.99 -8.94
N ALA A 387 -14.57 -18.60 -7.75
CA ALA A 387 -14.09 -19.96 -7.53
C ALA A 387 -14.70 -20.95 -8.55
N GLY A 388 -13.84 -21.69 -9.25
CA GLY A 388 -14.23 -22.64 -10.29
C GLY A 388 -14.49 -22.03 -11.66
N SER A 389 -14.25 -20.72 -11.87
CA SER A 389 -14.43 -20.08 -13.18
C SER A 389 -13.59 -20.77 -14.25
N SER A 390 -14.21 -21.11 -15.38
CA SER A 390 -13.54 -21.75 -16.52
C SER A 390 -13.13 -20.77 -17.62
N SER A 391 -13.48 -19.49 -17.47
CA SER A 391 -13.39 -18.48 -18.52
C SER A 391 -12.77 -17.19 -17.95
N VAL A 392 -11.45 -17.23 -17.74
CA VAL A 392 -10.67 -16.10 -17.22
C VAL A 392 -9.65 -15.63 -18.24
N CYS A 393 -9.54 -14.32 -18.48
CA CYS A 393 -8.58 -13.81 -19.45
C CYS A 393 -7.12 -13.97 -19.00
N THR A 394 -6.20 -14.12 -19.95
CA THR A 394 -4.75 -14.27 -19.69
C THR A 394 -4.15 -13.08 -18.95
N ASN A 395 -4.76 -11.90 -19.05
CA ASN A 395 -4.35 -10.68 -18.35
C ASN A 395 -5.26 -10.34 -17.16
N ALA A 396 -6.11 -11.26 -16.70
CA ALA A 396 -7.03 -10.99 -15.60
C ALA A 396 -6.27 -10.70 -14.30
N ALA A 397 -6.79 -9.75 -13.54
CA ALA A 397 -6.41 -9.56 -12.14
C ALA A 397 -7.13 -10.61 -11.28
N ILE A 398 -6.50 -11.02 -10.19
CA ILE A 398 -7.03 -11.99 -9.24
C ILE A 398 -7.31 -11.27 -7.92
N ASN A 399 -8.56 -11.27 -7.49
CA ASN A 399 -9.07 -10.51 -6.37
C ASN A 399 -9.68 -11.43 -5.31
N ALA A 400 -9.49 -11.03 -4.05
CA ALA A 400 -10.20 -11.55 -2.91
C ALA A 400 -10.85 -10.39 -2.15
N THR A 401 -12.17 -10.45 -2.01
CA THR A 401 -12.95 -9.53 -1.18
C THR A 401 -13.15 -10.15 0.18
N PHE A 402 -12.74 -9.45 1.23
CA PHE A 402 -12.81 -9.91 2.61
C PHE A 402 -14.14 -9.49 3.26
N ASN A 403 -14.74 -10.42 3.99
CA ASN A 403 -15.65 -10.09 5.06
C ASN A 403 -14.79 -9.76 6.29
N VAL A 404 -14.89 -8.52 6.77
CA VAL A 404 -14.14 -8.01 7.90
C VAL A 404 -15.15 -7.64 9.01
N PRO A 405 -15.50 -8.59 9.91
CA PRO A 405 -16.58 -8.39 10.88
C PRO A 405 -16.36 -7.23 11.85
N SER A 406 -15.10 -6.83 12.05
CA SER A 406 -14.75 -5.65 12.85
C SER A 406 -15.19 -4.33 12.23
N GLY A 407 -15.56 -4.32 10.94
CA GLY A 407 -15.81 -3.09 10.18
C GLY A 407 -14.55 -2.27 9.87
N LEU A 408 -13.37 -2.82 10.19
CA LEU A 408 -12.08 -2.26 9.82
C LEU A 408 -11.68 -2.66 8.41
N ARG A 409 -10.58 -2.05 7.96
CA ARG A 409 -9.86 -2.49 6.76
C ARG A 409 -8.89 -3.61 7.10
N MET A 410 -8.52 -4.38 6.08
CA MET A 410 -7.37 -5.27 6.13
C MET A 410 -6.08 -4.48 6.42
N ASP A 411 -5.15 -5.09 7.14
CA ASP A 411 -3.83 -4.51 7.38
C ASP A 411 -2.99 -4.61 6.08
N PRO A 412 -2.67 -3.48 5.43
CA PRO A 412 -1.92 -3.49 4.18
C PRO A 412 -0.51 -4.08 4.31
N THR A 413 0.06 -4.14 5.53
CA THR A 413 1.35 -4.79 5.76
C THR A 413 1.26 -6.32 5.70
N THR A 414 0.08 -6.88 6.01
CA THR A 414 -0.19 -8.32 5.98
C THR A 414 -0.77 -8.80 4.65
N VAL A 415 -1.20 -7.89 3.76
CA VAL A 415 -1.70 -8.20 2.41
C VAL A 415 -0.61 -7.87 1.39
N ASN A 416 0.19 -8.88 1.03
CA ASN A 416 1.35 -8.72 0.15
C ASN A 416 1.60 -10.00 -0.67
N SER A 417 2.67 -10.03 -1.47
CA SER A 417 3.01 -11.16 -2.34
C SER A 417 3.40 -12.46 -1.61
N ALA A 418 3.62 -12.42 -0.30
CA ALA A 418 3.84 -13.62 0.52
C ALA A 418 2.52 -14.24 1.01
N THR A 419 1.50 -13.41 1.25
CA THR A 419 0.21 -13.84 1.81
C THR A 419 -0.90 -13.96 0.77
N PHE A 420 -0.74 -13.39 -0.42
CA PHE A 420 -1.60 -13.62 -1.58
C PHE A 420 -0.74 -14.14 -2.74
N THR A 421 -0.90 -15.43 -3.04
CA THR A 421 -0.11 -16.13 -4.06
C THR A 421 -1.00 -16.77 -5.12
N VAL A 422 -0.45 -16.97 -6.31
CA VAL A 422 -1.07 -17.72 -7.41
C VAL A 422 -0.06 -18.75 -7.91
N THR A 423 -0.50 -20.00 -8.06
CA THR A 423 0.35 -21.14 -8.47
C THR A 423 -0.27 -21.88 -9.65
N GLY A 424 0.58 -22.39 -10.53
CA GLY A 424 0.18 -23.28 -11.62
C GLY A 424 -0.26 -24.66 -11.12
N PRO A 425 -0.73 -25.54 -12.02
CA PRO A 425 -1.30 -26.83 -11.66
C PRO A 425 -0.25 -27.79 -11.07
N ALA A 426 -0.72 -28.74 -10.27
CA ALA A 426 0.09 -29.87 -9.82
C ALA A 426 0.58 -30.71 -11.01
N PRO A 427 1.75 -31.37 -10.91
CA PRO A 427 2.61 -31.48 -9.73
C PRO A 427 3.69 -30.40 -9.60
N SER A 428 3.89 -29.56 -10.63
CA SER A 428 4.99 -28.58 -10.64
C SER A 428 4.74 -27.38 -9.73
N LEU A 429 3.46 -27.03 -9.48
CA LEU A 429 3.04 -25.92 -8.59
C LEU A 429 3.82 -24.62 -8.81
N THR A 430 4.16 -24.33 -10.08
CA THR A 430 5.02 -23.19 -10.45
C THR A 430 4.39 -21.88 -9.99
N PRO A 431 5.04 -21.10 -9.11
CA PRO A 431 4.50 -19.81 -8.66
C PRO A 431 4.40 -18.81 -9.81
N VAL A 432 3.29 -18.09 -9.88
CA VAL A 432 3.13 -16.92 -10.75
C VAL A 432 3.78 -15.73 -10.05
N THR A 433 4.72 -15.06 -10.72
CA THR A 433 5.33 -13.84 -10.19
C THR A 433 4.31 -12.71 -10.18
N ALA A 434 4.08 -12.12 -9.01
CA ALA A 434 3.25 -10.92 -8.87
C ALA A 434 3.98 -9.70 -9.45
N GLY A 435 3.31 -8.94 -10.31
CA GLY A 435 3.72 -7.57 -10.63
C GLY A 435 3.35 -6.61 -9.49
N SER A 436 2.22 -6.88 -8.83
CA SER A 436 1.80 -6.18 -7.62
C SER A 436 0.78 -6.99 -6.82
N VAL A 437 0.76 -6.79 -5.50
CA VAL A 437 -0.39 -7.13 -4.64
C VAL A 437 -0.81 -5.86 -3.92
N VAL A 438 -2.04 -5.40 -4.17
CA VAL A 438 -2.52 -4.10 -3.69
C VAL A 438 -3.86 -4.28 -2.98
N LEU A 439 -3.98 -3.69 -1.80
CA LEU A 439 -5.24 -3.52 -1.10
C LEU A 439 -5.93 -2.24 -1.57
N ASP A 440 -7.23 -2.31 -1.84
CA ASP A 440 -7.97 -1.17 -2.38
C ASP A 440 -7.99 0.04 -1.42
N GLY A 441 -7.93 1.24 -2.00
CA GLY A 441 -7.93 2.49 -1.24
C GLY A 441 -9.31 2.92 -0.73
N ALA A 442 -10.41 2.40 -1.27
CA ALA A 442 -11.76 2.91 -1.04
C ALA A 442 -12.50 2.24 0.14
N THR A 443 -12.32 0.93 0.32
CA THR A 443 -12.89 0.12 1.41
C THR A 443 -11.82 -0.66 2.16
N GLY A 444 -10.68 -0.98 1.55
CA GLY A 444 -9.57 -1.69 2.19
C GLY A 444 -9.93 -3.13 2.53
N THR A 445 -10.84 -3.69 1.76
CA THR A 445 -11.37 -5.04 1.94
C THR A 445 -11.17 -5.89 0.69
N ILE A 446 -10.55 -5.35 -0.36
CA ILE A 446 -10.32 -6.06 -1.63
C ILE A 446 -8.82 -6.07 -1.90
N ALA A 447 -8.23 -7.25 -1.80
CA ALA A 447 -6.85 -7.48 -2.25
C ALA A 447 -6.84 -7.85 -3.73
N THR A 448 -5.91 -7.29 -4.48
CA THR A 448 -5.74 -7.52 -5.92
C THR A 448 -4.32 -7.99 -6.21
N PHE A 449 -4.19 -9.20 -6.74
CA PHE A 449 -2.98 -9.76 -7.31
C PHE A 449 -2.97 -9.51 -8.82
N THR A 450 -1.96 -8.79 -9.29
CA THR A 450 -1.72 -8.55 -10.72
C THR A 450 -0.52 -9.39 -11.15
N PRO A 451 -0.68 -10.36 -12.06
CA PRO A 451 0.44 -11.11 -12.61
C PRO A 451 1.45 -10.19 -13.31
N LEU A 452 2.76 -10.41 -13.11
CA LEU A 452 3.80 -9.66 -13.81
C LEU A 452 3.78 -9.95 -15.32
N ASN A 453 3.49 -11.21 -15.66
CA ASN A 453 3.36 -11.69 -17.03
C ASN A 453 1.97 -12.29 -17.22
N ALA A 454 1.48 -12.26 -18.47
CA ALA A 454 0.21 -12.88 -18.81
C ALA A 454 0.18 -14.37 -18.42
N LEU A 455 -0.93 -14.79 -17.83
CA LEU A 455 -1.21 -16.18 -17.52
C LEU A 455 -1.34 -17.02 -18.79
N THR A 456 -1.08 -18.32 -18.70
CA THR A 456 -1.12 -19.23 -19.85
C THR A 456 -2.54 -19.75 -20.06
N ALA A 457 -3.08 -19.60 -21.27
CA ALA A 457 -4.38 -20.13 -21.62
C ALA A 457 -4.41 -21.67 -21.58
N GLY A 458 -5.57 -22.23 -21.21
CA GLY A 458 -5.77 -23.67 -20.99
C GLY A 458 -5.26 -24.18 -19.64
N VAL A 459 -4.68 -23.32 -18.80
CA VAL A 459 -4.13 -23.70 -17.50
C VAL A 459 -5.11 -23.35 -16.39
N THR A 460 -5.32 -24.29 -15.46
CA THR A 460 -6.03 -24.06 -14.20
C THR A 460 -5.02 -23.64 -13.13
N TYR A 461 -5.20 -22.44 -12.60
CA TYR A 461 -4.37 -21.88 -11.52
C TYR A 461 -5.09 -22.00 -10.18
N THR A 462 -4.30 -22.07 -9.11
CA THR A 462 -4.76 -22.00 -7.71
C THR A 462 -4.29 -20.67 -7.11
N ALA A 463 -5.23 -19.84 -6.68
CA ALA A 463 -4.96 -18.66 -5.87
C ALA A 463 -5.16 -18.98 -4.39
N THR A 464 -4.28 -18.44 -3.54
CA THR A 464 -4.25 -18.70 -2.10
C THR A 464 -4.12 -17.38 -1.35
N ILE A 465 -5.05 -17.13 -0.43
CA ILE A 465 -4.87 -16.19 0.67
C ILE A 465 -4.42 -16.99 1.89
N MET A 466 -3.29 -16.60 2.47
CA MET A 466 -2.71 -17.26 3.65
C MET A 466 -3.48 -16.87 4.90
N GLY A 467 -3.87 -17.86 5.71
CA GLY A 467 -4.42 -17.71 7.05
C GLY A 467 -3.40 -18.08 8.13
N GLY A 468 -3.87 -18.23 9.36
CA GLY A 468 -3.05 -18.58 10.52
C GLY A 468 -2.18 -17.42 11.03
N ALA A 469 -1.16 -17.75 11.82
CA ALA A 469 -0.36 -16.76 12.58
C ALA A 469 0.36 -15.73 11.70
N ASN A 470 0.76 -16.13 10.49
CA ASN A 470 1.46 -15.30 9.49
C ASN A 470 0.55 -14.87 8.32
N GLY A 471 -0.75 -15.19 8.40
CA GLY A 471 -1.71 -14.90 7.35
C GLY A 471 -2.16 -13.44 7.33
N VAL A 472 -3.13 -13.16 6.46
CA VAL A 472 -3.78 -11.85 6.39
C VAL A 472 -4.54 -11.53 7.67
N LYS A 473 -4.47 -10.27 8.08
CA LYS A 473 -5.14 -9.78 9.28
C LYS A 473 -5.84 -8.47 8.99
N ASP A 474 -6.90 -8.18 9.75
CA ASP A 474 -7.45 -6.84 9.78
C ASP A 474 -6.62 -5.91 10.69
N LEU A 475 -6.95 -4.62 10.66
CA LEU A 475 -6.35 -3.63 11.55
C LEU A 475 -6.94 -3.68 12.97
N ALA A 476 -7.63 -4.76 13.36
CA ALA A 476 -8.10 -4.86 14.73
C ALA A 476 -6.95 -4.99 15.72
N ILE A 477 -7.21 -4.68 16.99
CA ILE A 477 -6.25 -4.89 18.08
C ILE A 477 -7.00 -5.59 19.24
N PRO A 478 -6.70 -6.87 19.54
CA PRO A 478 -5.82 -7.74 18.76
C PRO A 478 -6.37 -7.98 17.34
N ALA A 479 -5.46 -8.16 16.37
CA ALA A 479 -5.83 -8.32 14.97
C ALA A 479 -6.62 -9.60 14.76
N ASN A 480 -7.77 -9.49 14.08
CA ASN A 480 -8.50 -10.67 13.65
C ASN A 480 -7.78 -11.21 12.42
N GLY A 481 -7.25 -12.42 12.54
CA GLY A 481 -6.65 -13.13 11.42
C GLY A 481 -7.69 -13.93 10.67
N MET A 482 -7.37 -14.29 9.42
CA MET A 482 -8.07 -15.40 8.78
C MET A 482 -7.56 -16.72 9.37
N ALA A 483 -8.46 -17.59 9.85
CA ALA A 483 -8.07 -18.77 10.65
C ALA A 483 -7.26 -19.81 9.86
N SER A 484 -7.60 -20.05 8.60
CA SER A 484 -6.96 -21.02 7.72
C SER A 484 -6.81 -20.46 6.32
N ASP A 485 -5.86 -20.98 5.55
CA ASP A 485 -5.69 -20.62 4.14
C ASP A 485 -7.00 -20.75 3.38
N PHE A 486 -7.29 -19.77 2.54
CA PHE A 486 -8.41 -19.79 1.61
C PHE A 486 -7.86 -19.96 0.20
N LEU A 487 -8.28 -21.02 -0.48
CA LEU A 487 -7.80 -21.36 -1.81
C LEU A 487 -8.96 -21.53 -2.79
N TRP A 488 -8.78 -21.02 -3.99
CA TRP A 488 -9.73 -21.18 -5.08
C TRP A 488 -9.01 -21.39 -6.41
N HIS A 489 -9.74 -22.01 -7.33
CA HIS A 489 -9.23 -22.37 -8.64
C HIS A 489 -9.94 -21.59 -9.74
N PHE A 490 -9.22 -21.32 -10.82
CA PHE A 490 -9.81 -20.77 -12.03
C PHE A 490 -9.01 -21.21 -13.26
N THR A 491 -9.68 -21.34 -14.40
CA THR A 491 -9.07 -21.75 -15.66
C THR A 491 -9.00 -20.58 -16.61
N VAL A 492 -7.79 -20.36 -17.14
CA VAL A 492 -7.48 -19.25 -18.02
C VAL A 492 -7.80 -19.66 -19.46
N VAL A 493 -8.36 -18.73 -20.23
CA VAL A 493 -8.65 -18.87 -21.66
C VAL A 493 -8.01 -17.72 -22.42
N ASN A 494 -7.80 -17.92 -23.72
CA ASN A 494 -7.44 -16.81 -24.60
C ASN A 494 -8.68 -15.96 -24.81
N CYS A 495 -8.77 -14.85 -24.10
CA CYS A 495 -9.69 -13.79 -24.44
C CYS A 495 -9.14 -13.05 -25.66
N SER A 496 -9.70 -13.34 -26.83
CA SER A 496 -9.56 -12.44 -27.98
C SER A 496 -10.25 -11.11 -27.69
N SER A 497 -10.04 -10.10 -28.55
CA SER A 497 -10.90 -8.91 -28.61
C SER A 497 -12.37 -9.30 -28.38
N PRO A 498 -13.11 -8.60 -27.49
CA PRO A 498 -14.50 -8.93 -27.25
C PRO A 498 -15.26 -8.90 -28.59
N PRO A 499 -16.15 -9.87 -28.85
CA PRO A 499 -16.98 -9.82 -30.04
C PRO A 499 -17.95 -8.62 -29.95
N PRO A 500 -18.43 -8.10 -31.09
CA PRO A 500 -19.50 -7.10 -31.09
C PRO A 500 -20.73 -7.60 -30.33
N VAL A 501 -21.32 -6.73 -29.50
CA VAL A 501 -22.51 -7.05 -28.70
C VAL A 501 -23.76 -6.74 -29.51
N ALA A 502 -24.58 -7.76 -29.75
CA ALA A 502 -25.84 -7.60 -30.49
C ALA A 502 -26.88 -6.87 -29.62
N LEU A 503 -27.21 -5.64 -30.00
CA LEU A 503 -28.18 -4.80 -29.30
C LEU A 503 -29.64 -5.02 -29.74
N GLY A 504 -29.88 -5.70 -30.86
CA GLY A 504 -31.24 -5.91 -31.37
C GLY A 504 -32.01 -4.59 -31.56
N SER A 505 -33.31 -4.59 -31.29
CA SER A 505 -34.18 -3.44 -31.48
C SER A 505 -33.87 -2.26 -30.55
N ILE A 506 -33.18 -2.48 -29.42
CA ILE A 506 -32.79 -1.35 -28.57
C ILE A 506 -31.81 -0.43 -29.32
N SER A 507 -31.08 -0.89 -30.35
CA SER A 507 -30.03 -0.13 -31.05
C SER A 507 -30.46 1.26 -31.53
N THR A 508 -31.74 1.47 -31.86
CA THR A 508 -32.28 2.76 -32.34
C THR A 508 -32.55 3.78 -31.25
N PHE A 509 -32.53 3.38 -29.97
CA PHE A 509 -32.88 4.23 -28.84
C PHE A 509 -31.69 5.03 -28.30
N GLY A 510 -31.76 6.35 -28.36
CA GLY A 510 -30.82 7.24 -27.66
C GLY A 510 -30.92 7.12 -26.14
N ASP A 511 -32.08 6.76 -25.57
CA ASP A 511 -32.25 6.52 -24.12
C ASP A 511 -33.41 5.55 -23.85
N PHE A 512 -33.39 4.82 -22.72
CA PHE A 512 -34.52 3.92 -22.37
C PHE A 512 -34.76 3.81 -20.86
N GLY A 513 -35.92 4.28 -20.38
CA GLY A 513 -36.30 4.38 -18.96
C GLY A 513 -36.75 3.08 -18.26
N GLY A 514 -36.68 1.92 -18.92
CA GLY A 514 -37.13 0.66 -18.33
C GLY A 514 -38.63 0.71 -17.99
N SER A 515 -39.01 0.31 -16.78
CA SER A 515 -40.40 0.39 -16.28
C SER A 515 -40.68 1.56 -15.34
N ALA A 516 -39.68 2.39 -15.03
CA ALA A 516 -39.82 3.48 -14.06
C ALA A 516 -40.29 4.80 -14.70
N GLY A 517 -40.09 4.95 -16.01
CA GLY A 517 -40.30 6.22 -16.72
C GLY A 517 -39.00 6.99 -16.89
N MET A 518 -39.11 8.27 -17.23
CA MET A 518 -37.99 9.14 -17.58
C MET A 518 -38.26 10.58 -17.16
N THR A 519 -37.23 11.30 -16.73
CA THR A 519 -37.38 12.71 -16.35
C THR A 519 -36.22 13.54 -16.88
N ASN A 520 -36.55 14.68 -17.47
CA ASN A 520 -35.58 15.71 -17.83
C ASN A 520 -35.79 16.95 -16.96
N GLN A 521 -34.68 17.60 -16.61
CA GLN A 521 -34.61 18.87 -15.87
C GLN A 521 -33.65 19.87 -16.53
N GLY A 522 -33.15 19.55 -17.73
CA GLY A 522 -32.24 20.39 -18.50
C GLY A 522 -32.97 21.10 -19.64
N ILE A 523 -32.55 22.33 -19.93
CA ILE A 523 -33.05 23.12 -21.07
C ILE A 523 -32.18 22.98 -22.34
N LEU A 524 -31.06 22.28 -22.23
CA LEU A 524 -30.12 22.01 -23.33
C LEU A 524 -30.05 20.51 -23.67
N THR A 525 -30.99 19.72 -23.15
CA THR A 525 -31.01 18.28 -23.34
C THR A 525 -31.41 17.99 -24.79
N ILE A 526 -30.55 17.28 -25.51
CA ILE A 526 -30.82 16.76 -26.86
C ILE A 526 -30.52 15.26 -26.82
N VAL A 527 -31.48 14.44 -27.20
CA VAL A 527 -31.30 12.99 -27.37
C VAL A 527 -31.38 12.68 -28.86
N ASN A 528 -30.33 12.08 -29.41
CA ASN A 528 -30.31 11.62 -30.79
C ASN A 528 -30.78 10.17 -30.87
N GLY A 529 -31.78 9.90 -31.71
CA GLY A 529 -32.47 8.61 -31.76
C GLY A 529 -33.73 8.58 -30.91
N ASP A 530 -34.35 7.40 -30.83
CA ASP A 530 -35.61 7.20 -30.13
C ASP A 530 -35.43 7.24 -28.60
N ILE A 531 -36.49 7.52 -27.83
CA ILE A 531 -36.50 7.21 -26.40
C ILE A 531 -37.67 6.30 -26.05
N GLY A 532 -37.57 5.52 -24.98
CA GLY A 532 -38.68 4.64 -24.63
C GLY A 532 -38.73 4.17 -23.19
N THR A 533 -39.91 3.73 -22.78
CA THR A 533 -40.16 3.09 -21.49
C THR A 533 -41.40 2.20 -21.59
N THR A 534 -41.45 1.12 -20.81
CA THR A 534 -42.67 0.32 -20.63
C THR A 534 -43.63 0.95 -19.61
N ALA A 535 -43.31 2.13 -19.07
CA ALA A 535 -44.16 2.91 -18.19
C ALA A 535 -45.19 3.73 -18.99
N VAL A 536 -46.24 4.17 -18.30
CA VAL A 536 -47.27 5.07 -18.86
C VAL A 536 -46.68 6.42 -19.23
N SER A 537 -47.22 7.08 -20.26
CA SER A 537 -46.73 8.39 -20.74
C SER A 537 -46.61 9.46 -19.67
N THR A 538 -47.45 9.43 -18.63
CA THR A 538 -47.40 10.40 -17.52
C THR A 538 -46.16 10.26 -16.62
N LEU A 539 -45.40 9.17 -16.75
CA LEU A 539 -44.10 8.98 -16.09
C LEU A 539 -42.91 9.41 -16.96
N VAL A 540 -43.17 10.00 -18.13
CA VAL A 540 -42.17 10.70 -18.93
C VAL A 540 -42.41 12.21 -18.78
N THR A 541 -41.39 12.96 -18.37
CA THR A 541 -41.50 14.40 -18.09
C THR A 541 -40.31 15.18 -18.65
N GLY A 542 -40.55 16.40 -19.12
CA GLY A 542 -39.54 17.31 -19.63
C GLY A 542 -39.03 16.99 -21.04
N PHE A 543 -39.76 16.22 -21.84
CA PHE A 543 -39.33 15.84 -23.19
C PHE A 543 -40.36 16.25 -24.24
N HIS A 544 -39.88 16.43 -25.46
CA HIS A 544 -40.70 16.47 -26.67
C HIS A 544 -39.94 15.80 -27.82
N ASP A 545 -40.68 15.18 -28.73
CA ASP A 545 -40.11 14.69 -29.98
C ASP A 545 -39.91 15.83 -31.00
N SER A 546 -39.00 15.62 -31.96
CA SER A 546 -38.73 16.57 -33.04
C SER A 546 -39.65 16.41 -34.26
N GLY A 547 -40.48 15.37 -34.27
CA GLY A 547 -41.39 15.01 -35.36
C GLY A 547 -42.79 15.59 -35.16
N ALA A 548 -43.70 14.82 -34.54
CA ALA A 548 -45.06 15.25 -34.25
C ALA A 548 -45.13 16.33 -33.14
N GLN A 549 -44.00 16.62 -32.49
CA GLN A 549 -43.85 17.52 -31.35
C GLN A 549 -44.73 17.13 -30.16
N CYS A 550 -44.78 15.83 -29.86
CA CYS A 550 -45.52 15.34 -28.72
C CYS A 550 -44.82 15.71 -27.41
N ILE A 551 -45.53 16.51 -26.60
CA ILE A 551 -45.00 17.09 -25.37
C ILE A 551 -45.31 16.17 -24.20
N TYR A 552 -44.27 15.76 -23.49
CA TYR A 552 -44.33 14.98 -22.27
C TYR A 552 -44.02 15.88 -21.07
N THR A 553 -45.07 16.54 -20.54
CA THR A 553 -45.04 17.40 -19.34
C THR A 553 -43.83 18.33 -19.26
N GLN A 554 -43.85 19.43 -20.01
CA GLN A 554 -42.78 20.43 -20.04
C GLN A 554 -43.12 21.69 -19.25
N THR A 555 -42.05 22.34 -18.78
CA THR A 555 -42.00 23.68 -18.20
C THR A 555 -40.86 24.44 -18.88
N PRO A 556 -40.75 25.77 -18.71
CA PRO A 556 -39.62 26.53 -19.25
C PRO A 556 -38.24 26.08 -18.75
N LEU A 557 -38.16 25.28 -17.68
CA LEU A 557 -36.90 24.86 -17.05
C LEU A 557 -36.48 23.42 -17.39
N ASN A 558 -37.25 22.68 -18.18
CA ASN A 558 -36.95 21.28 -18.50
C ASN A 558 -37.32 20.90 -19.92
N ILE A 559 -36.92 21.70 -20.90
CA ILE A 559 -37.21 21.46 -22.32
C ILE A 559 -36.11 20.58 -22.93
N GLY A 560 -36.37 19.27 -22.99
CA GLY A 560 -35.50 18.29 -23.65
C GLY A 560 -36.04 17.91 -25.02
N THR A 561 -35.17 17.89 -26.02
CA THR A 561 -35.50 17.56 -27.42
C THR A 561 -35.09 16.12 -27.72
N VAL A 562 -35.97 15.35 -28.36
CA VAL A 562 -35.68 13.99 -28.85
C VAL A 562 -35.72 14.02 -30.37
N ASN A 563 -34.56 13.81 -31.01
CA ASN A 563 -34.43 13.65 -32.45
C ASN A 563 -34.77 12.20 -32.87
N GLY A 564 -36.02 11.81 -32.61
CA GLY A 564 -36.57 10.47 -32.75
C GLY A 564 -38.00 10.43 -32.22
N THR A 565 -38.56 9.23 -32.02
CA THR A 565 -39.92 9.03 -31.49
C THR A 565 -39.90 8.63 -30.02
N ILE A 566 -40.94 9.00 -29.26
CA ILE A 566 -41.06 8.66 -27.83
C ILE A 566 -42.02 7.47 -27.66
N TYR A 567 -41.48 6.32 -27.23
CA TYR A 567 -42.24 5.07 -27.08
C TYR A 567 -42.64 4.81 -25.63
N THR A 568 -43.92 4.95 -25.31
CA THR A 568 -44.47 4.76 -23.95
C THR A 568 -45.68 3.82 -23.93
N ALA A 569 -46.07 3.38 -22.74
CA ALA A 569 -47.35 2.72 -22.52
C ALA A 569 -48.51 3.73 -22.55
N PRO A 570 -49.74 3.27 -22.85
CA PRO A 570 -50.93 4.10 -22.80
C PRO A 570 -51.14 4.83 -21.46
N PRO A 571 -51.82 6.00 -21.48
CA PRO A 571 -52.45 6.65 -22.63
C PRO A 571 -51.49 7.57 -23.42
N PRO A 572 -51.92 8.13 -24.57
CA PRO A 572 -51.20 9.18 -25.28
C PRO A 572 -50.84 10.38 -24.37
N PRO A 573 -49.69 11.05 -24.60
CA PRO A 573 -49.20 12.12 -23.72
C PRO A 573 -50.10 13.36 -23.74
N THR A 574 -50.70 13.66 -24.89
CA THR A 574 -51.67 14.74 -25.06
C THR A 574 -52.74 14.33 -26.07
N VAL A 575 -53.88 15.03 -26.07
CA VAL A 575 -54.96 14.81 -27.07
C VAL A 575 -54.47 15.08 -28.49
N GLY A 576 -53.51 15.98 -28.67
CA GLY A 576 -52.92 16.31 -29.97
C GLY A 576 -51.95 15.25 -30.52
N CYS A 577 -51.63 14.21 -29.73
CA CYS A 577 -50.62 13.21 -30.05
C CYS A 577 -51.14 11.77 -29.95
N PRO A 578 -52.17 11.39 -30.73
CA PRO A 578 -52.79 10.07 -30.61
C PRO A 578 -51.90 8.91 -31.08
N THR A 579 -50.79 9.21 -31.76
CA THR A 579 -49.87 8.22 -32.34
C THR A 579 -48.84 7.69 -31.34
N GLU A 580 -48.62 8.40 -30.23
CA GLU A 580 -47.70 8.00 -29.16
C GLU A 580 -48.47 7.57 -27.91
N GLY A 581 -47.83 6.83 -26.99
CA GLY A 581 -48.51 6.28 -25.81
C GLY A 581 -49.68 5.35 -26.19
N THR A 582 -49.44 4.43 -27.11
CA THR A 582 -50.43 3.44 -27.60
C THR A 582 -50.01 2.02 -27.24
N ALA A 583 -50.90 1.05 -27.47
CA ALA A 583 -50.54 -0.36 -27.34
C ALA A 583 -49.41 -0.78 -28.30
N ALA A 584 -49.31 -0.14 -29.47
CA ALA A 584 -48.26 -0.39 -30.45
C ALA A 584 -46.90 0.14 -29.97
N THR A 585 -46.85 1.38 -29.43
CA THR A 585 -45.60 1.92 -28.88
C THR A 585 -45.15 1.14 -27.65
N LEU A 586 -46.07 0.64 -26.83
CA LEU A 586 -45.76 -0.28 -25.73
C LEU A 586 -45.14 -1.59 -26.22
N ALA A 587 -45.66 -2.17 -27.30
CA ALA A 587 -45.11 -3.42 -27.85
C ALA A 587 -43.66 -3.24 -28.32
N ILE A 588 -43.37 -2.13 -29.00
CA ILE A 588 -42.00 -1.77 -29.43
C ILE A 588 -41.10 -1.58 -28.21
N ALA A 589 -41.52 -0.80 -27.21
CA ALA A 589 -40.75 -0.58 -25.98
C ALA A 589 -40.51 -1.90 -25.22
N THR A 590 -41.49 -2.82 -25.23
CA THR A 590 -41.37 -4.13 -24.57
C THR A 590 -40.33 -5.01 -25.24
N GLN A 591 -40.31 -5.04 -26.58
CA GLN A 591 -39.28 -5.79 -27.33
C GLN A 591 -37.89 -5.16 -27.13
N ALA A 592 -37.79 -3.84 -27.20
CA ALA A 592 -36.54 -3.13 -26.97
C ALA A 592 -35.96 -3.42 -25.58
N ARG A 593 -36.80 -3.49 -24.55
CA ARG A 593 -36.41 -3.92 -23.19
C ARG A 593 -35.91 -5.36 -23.15
N ALA A 594 -36.55 -6.29 -23.88
CA ALA A 594 -36.14 -7.69 -23.92
C ALA A 594 -34.76 -7.86 -24.61
N ASP A 595 -34.53 -7.14 -25.70
CA ASP A 595 -33.25 -7.14 -26.41
C ASP A 595 -32.15 -6.50 -25.56
N ALA A 596 -32.46 -5.42 -24.84
CA ALA A 596 -31.55 -4.84 -23.85
C ALA A 596 -31.18 -5.84 -22.76
N LEU A 597 -32.13 -6.63 -22.23
CA LEU A 597 -31.82 -7.65 -21.23
C LEU A 597 -30.91 -8.75 -21.79
N THR A 598 -31.13 -9.12 -23.06
CA THR A 598 -30.31 -10.11 -23.76
C THR A 598 -28.87 -9.62 -23.90
N ALA A 599 -28.69 -8.37 -24.36
CA ALA A 599 -27.37 -7.74 -24.43
C ALA A 599 -26.69 -7.64 -23.06
N TYR A 600 -27.44 -7.34 -21.99
CA TYR A 600 -26.90 -7.21 -20.64
C TYR A 600 -26.36 -8.55 -20.16
N ASN A 601 -27.15 -9.62 -20.34
CA ASN A 601 -26.75 -10.96 -19.96
C ASN A 601 -25.55 -11.46 -20.80
N ALA A 602 -25.47 -11.07 -22.08
CA ALA A 602 -24.31 -11.37 -22.91
C ALA A 602 -23.04 -10.69 -22.38
N LEU A 603 -23.12 -9.42 -21.98
CA LEU A 603 -22.01 -8.69 -21.34
C LEU A 603 -21.60 -9.34 -20.01
N VAL A 604 -22.55 -9.73 -19.16
CA VAL A 604 -22.27 -10.42 -17.89
C VAL A 604 -21.61 -11.79 -18.11
N ALA A 605 -21.98 -12.49 -19.18
CA ALA A 605 -21.43 -13.80 -19.50
C ALA A 605 -20.00 -13.74 -20.09
N MET A 606 -19.49 -12.56 -20.44
CA MET A 606 -18.13 -12.43 -20.96
C MET A 606 -17.09 -12.78 -19.90
N PRO A 607 -15.99 -13.47 -20.28
CA PRO A 607 -14.86 -13.72 -19.40
C PRO A 607 -14.38 -12.45 -18.72
N GLY A 608 -14.18 -12.50 -17.40
CA GLY A 608 -13.71 -11.35 -16.63
C GLY A 608 -12.29 -10.96 -17.01
N GLY A 609 -12.03 -9.65 -17.05
CA GLY A 609 -10.73 -9.07 -17.37
C GLY A 609 -10.09 -8.33 -16.20
N PRO A 610 -8.97 -7.61 -16.42
CA PRO A 610 -8.27 -6.88 -15.36
C PRO A 610 -9.10 -5.76 -14.72
N ASP A 611 -8.75 -5.40 -13.49
CA ASP A 611 -9.19 -4.19 -12.78
C ASP A 611 -8.05 -3.15 -12.74
N PRO A 612 -7.83 -2.38 -13.81
CA PRO A 612 -6.75 -1.41 -13.86
C PRO A 612 -7.09 -0.23 -12.95
N GLY A 613 -6.13 0.19 -12.11
CA GLY A 613 -6.34 1.31 -11.19
C GLY A 613 -7.22 0.99 -9.97
N ALA A 614 -7.46 -0.29 -9.68
CA ALA A 614 -8.20 -0.77 -8.49
C ALA A 614 -9.54 -0.04 -8.30
N GLY A 615 -10.34 0.02 -9.36
CA GLY A 615 -11.64 0.69 -9.38
C GLY A 615 -11.63 2.17 -9.77
N ASN A 616 -10.49 2.88 -9.81
CA ASN A 616 -10.41 4.25 -10.37
C ASN A 616 -9.68 4.26 -11.72
N LEU A 617 -10.42 4.50 -12.81
CA LEU A 617 -9.91 4.46 -14.18
C LEU A 617 -9.29 5.80 -14.64
N ALA A 618 -9.23 6.81 -13.76
CA ALA A 618 -8.66 8.11 -14.10
C ALA A 618 -7.16 8.03 -14.44
N ASN A 619 -6.75 8.84 -15.42
CA ASN A 619 -5.38 8.93 -15.94
C ASN A 619 -4.85 7.64 -16.60
N LEU A 620 -5.73 6.68 -16.90
CA LEU A 620 -5.34 5.45 -17.57
C LEU A 620 -5.53 5.53 -19.08
N VAL A 621 -4.69 4.78 -19.80
CA VAL A 621 -4.85 4.49 -21.24
C VAL A 621 -5.16 3.00 -21.36
N LEU A 622 -6.37 2.67 -21.81
CA LEU A 622 -6.86 1.29 -21.89
C LEU A 622 -7.01 0.85 -23.34
N THR A 623 -6.38 -0.29 -23.66
CA THR A 623 -6.51 -0.96 -24.95
C THR A 623 -7.82 -1.74 -25.06
N PRO A 624 -8.21 -2.27 -26.23
CA PRO A 624 -9.48 -2.99 -26.38
C PRO A 624 -9.49 -4.27 -25.52
N GLY A 625 -10.58 -4.53 -24.81
CA GLY A 625 -10.65 -5.67 -23.89
C GLY A 625 -11.87 -5.66 -22.97
N VAL A 626 -11.99 -6.73 -22.18
CA VAL A 626 -12.92 -6.80 -21.04
C VAL A 626 -12.18 -6.31 -19.80
N TYR A 627 -12.87 -5.56 -18.93
CA TYR A 627 -12.39 -5.00 -17.68
C TYR A 627 -13.44 -5.25 -16.61
N THR A 628 -13.04 -5.70 -15.42
CA THR A 628 -14.00 -6.10 -14.39
C THR A 628 -13.65 -5.43 -13.06
N ALA A 629 -14.56 -4.64 -12.49
CA ALA A 629 -14.34 -3.94 -11.23
C ALA A 629 -14.36 -4.94 -10.06
N ALA A 630 -13.23 -5.09 -9.38
CA ALA A 630 -13.11 -5.99 -8.23
C ALA A 630 -13.97 -5.53 -7.05
N ALA A 631 -14.00 -4.22 -6.81
CA ALA A 631 -14.84 -3.60 -5.78
C ALA A 631 -16.33 -3.58 -6.12
N GLY A 632 -16.71 -4.11 -7.28
CA GLY A 632 -18.05 -4.00 -7.82
C GLY A 632 -18.35 -2.64 -8.45
N SER A 633 -17.52 -1.61 -8.24
CA SER A 633 -17.74 -0.28 -8.80
C SER A 633 -16.52 0.26 -9.54
N PHE A 634 -16.76 0.95 -10.65
CA PHE A 634 -15.75 1.80 -11.29
C PHE A 634 -16.03 3.28 -11.01
N MET A 635 -14.95 4.05 -10.89
CA MET A 635 -15.01 5.51 -10.87
C MET A 635 -13.97 6.11 -11.83
N ILE A 636 -14.23 7.34 -12.26
CA ILE A 636 -13.30 8.16 -13.06
C ILE A 636 -13.22 9.51 -12.34
N GLN A 637 -12.25 9.64 -11.43
CA GLN A 637 -12.05 10.81 -10.58
C GLN A 637 -10.59 11.22 -10.50
N GLY A 638 -10.31 12.52 -10.65
CA GLY A 638 -8.96 13.08 -10.56
C GLY A 638 -8.18 13.08 -11.89
N GLY A 639 -8.82 12.70 -13.01
CA GLY A 639 -8.23 12.73 -14.35
C GLY A 639 -9.07 12.00 -15.40
N ASN A 640 -8.71 12.19 -16.67
CA ASN A 640 -9.42 11.62 -17.82
C ASN A 640 -9.07 10.13 -18.02
N LEU A 641 -10.01 9.36 -18.55
CA LEU A 641 -9.77 8.01 -19.06
C LEU A 641 -9.53 8.09 -20.57
N THR A 642 -8.52 7.39 -21.10
CA THR A 642 -8.29 7.27 -22.55
C THR A 642 -8.50 5.83 -23.01
N LEU A 643 -9.28 5.63 -24.07
CA LEU A 643 -9.48 4.35 -24.74
C LEU A 643 -8.79 4.38 -26.10
N ASP A 644 -7.79 3.52 -26.27
CA ASP A 644 -6.91 3.50 -27.45
C ASP A 644 -7.19 2.27 -28.31
N ALA A 645 -7.78 2.49 -29.50
CA ALA A 645 -8.07 1.42 -30.47
C ALA A 645 -6.83 0.82 -31.14
N GLN A 646 -5.66 1.45 -31.01
CA GLN A 646 -4.41 1.04 -31.65
C GLN A 646 -4.54 0.86 -33.17
N GLY A 647 -5.36 1.72 -33.81
CA GLY A 647 -5.64 1.68 -35.25
C GLY A 647 -6.79 0.77 -35.67
N ASN A 648 -7.43 0.03 -34.74
CA ASN A 648 -8.55 -0.86 -35.05
C ASN A 648 -9.91 -0.18 -34.82
N ALA A 649 -10.57 0.25 -35.90
CA ALA A 649 -11.90 0.86 -35.82
C ALA A 649 -12.99 -0.06 -35.24
N ASN A 650 -12.80 -1.38 -35.28
CA ASN A 650 -13.73 -2.37 -34.74
C ASN A 650 -13.33 -2.83 -33.33
N ALA A 651 -12.39 -2.14 -32.68
CA ALA A 651 -12.01 -2.40 -31.29
C ALA A 651 -13.23 -2.29 -30.36
N VAL A 652 -13.33 -3.24 -29.42
CA VAL A 652 -14.43 -3.32 -28.43
C VAL A 652 -13.88 -3.23 -27.01
N TRP A 653 -14.55 -2.43 -26.18
CA TRP A 653 -14.31 -2.36 -24.73
C TRP A 653 -15.55 -2.80 -23.99
N VAL A 654 -15.35 -3.61 -22.95
CA VAL A 654 -16.42 -4.05 -22.06
C VAL A 654 -16.00 -3.82 -20.62
N PHE A 655 -16.71 -2.97 -19.90
CA PHE A 655 -16.51 -2.71 -18.48
C PHE A 655 -17.62 -3.36 -17.68
N GLN A 656 -17.29 -4.34 -16.85
CA GLN A 656 -18.21 -5.10 -16.00
C GLN A 656 -18.08 -4.62 -14.55
N MET A 657 -19.20 -4.27 -13.92
CA MET A 657 -19.22 -3.87 -12.51
C MET A 657 -20.55 -4.27 -11.85
N ALA A 658 -20.45 -4.82 -10.63
CA ALA A 658 -21.58 -5.38 -9.89
C ALA A 658 -22.50 -4.31 -9.25
N SER A 659 -21.97 -3.11 -9.01
CA SER A 659 -22.65 -1.98 -8.39
C SER A 659 -22.61 -0.75 -9.30
N THR A 660 -21.75 0.23 -9.02
CA THR A 660 -21.90 1.59 -9.55
C THR A 660 -20.81 2.02 -10.51
N LEU A 661 -21.16 2.91 -11.43
CA LEU A 661 -20.21 3.71 -12.21
C LEU A 661 -20.30 5.17 -11.77
N THR A 662 -19.19 5.82 -11.45
CA THR A 662 -19.16 7.26 -11.15
C THR A 662 -18.16 7.99 -12.02
N VAL A 663 -18.61 8.94 -12.84
CA VAL A 663 -17.75 9.78 -13.68
C VAL A 663 -17.80 11.23 -13.17
N GLY A 664 -16.67 11.75 -12.75
CA GLY A 664 -16.56 13.07 -12.12
C GLY A 664 -16.61 13.04 -10.58
N GLY A 665 -16.08 14.10 -9.96
CA GLY A 665 -16.07 14.30 -8.51
C GLY A 665 -17.03 15.40 -8.05
N PRO A 666 -17.32 15.50 -6.74
CA PRO A 666 -18.17 16.55 -6.20
C PRO A 666 -17.53 17.93 -6.39
N GLY A 667 -18.27 18.88 -6.98
CA GLY A 667 -17.86 20.28 -7.13
C GLY A 667 -17.54 20.70 -8.57
N THR A 668 -17.53 22.01 -8.82
CA THR A 668 -17.36 22.62 -10.15
C THR A 668 -15.94 22.53 -10.71
N ALA A 669 -14.97 22.02 -9.95
CA ALA A 669 -13.54 22.05 -10.25
C ALA A 669 -12.99 20.77 -10.93
N PHE A 670 -13.80 19.74 -11.17
CA PHE A 670 -13.29 18.44 -11.64
C PHE A 670 -14.11 17.80 -12.78
N PRO A 671 -14.24 18.45 -13.97
CA PRO A 671 -14.77 17.76 -15.14
C PRO A 671 -13.82 16.62 -15.53
N GLN A 672 -14.37 15.42 -15.78
CA GLN A 672 -13.62 14.26 -16.25
C GLN A 672 -14.19 13.79 -17.58
N SER A 673 -13.30 13.33 -18.46
CA SER A 673 -13.62 12.93 -19.84
C SER A 673 -13.19 11.50 -20.10
N ILE A 674 -13.93 10.82 -20.99
CA ILE A 674 -13.49 9.58 -21.62
C ILE A 674 -13.07 9.93 -23.05
N THR A 675 -11.78 9.81 -23.34
CA THR A 675 -11.19 10.18 -24.62
C THR A 675 -11.02 8.92 -25.48
N LEU A 676 -11.56 8.94 -26.70
CA LEU A 676 -11.40 7.86 -27.68
C LEU A 676 -10.30 8.26 -28.67
N VAL A 677 -9.27 7.42 -28.83
CA VAL A 677 -8.14 7.71 -29.73
C VAL A 677 -7.87 6.57 -30.71
N ASN A 678 -7.13 6.88 -31.78
CA ASN A 678 -6.60 5.92 -32.75
C ASN A 678 -7.65 4.98 -33.37
N GLY A 679 -8.85 5.49 -33.66
CA GLY A 679 -9.95 4.74 -34.28
C GLY A 679 -10.99 4.18 -33.32
N ALA A 680 -10.87 4.43 -32.01
CA ALA A 680 -11.86 4.00 -31.03
C ALA A 680 -13.21 4.65 -31.31
N GLN A 681 -14.28 3.86 -31.30
CA GLN A 681 -15.65 4.32 -31.57
C GLN A 681 -16.54 4.05 -30.36
N ALA A 682 -17.34 5.06 -30.01
CA ALA A 682 -18.25 5.06 -28.87
C ALA A 682 -19.22 3.86 -28.89
N LYS A 683 -19.77 3.54 -30.07
CA LYS A 683 -20.67 2.40 -30.33
C LYS A 683 -20.10 1.01 -29.97
N ASN A 684 -18.80 0.91 -29.75
CA ASN A 684 -18.10 -0.31 -29.38
C ASN A 684 -17.63 -0.31 -27.91
N VAL A 685 -18.06 0.66 -27.10
CA VAL A 685 -17.71 0.78 -25.68
C VAL A 685 -18.93 0.44 -24.84
N PHE A 686 -18.87 -0.66 -24.12
CA PHE A 686 -19.97 -1.18 -23.33
C PHE A 686 -19.66 -1.08 -21.83
N TRP A 687 -20.57 -0.49 -21.06
CA TRP A 687 -20.51 -0.52 -19.59
C TRP A 687 -21.70 -1.32 -19.06
N GLN A 688 -21.40 -2.48 -18.48
CA GLN A 688 -22.35 -3.31 -17.75
C GLN A 688 -22.32 -2.90 -16.28
N VAL A 689 -23.39 -2.26 -15.81
CA VAL A 689 -23.49 -1.70 -14.44
C VAL A 689 -24.62 -2.36 -13.68
N GLY A 690 -24.31 -2.86 -12.48
CA GLY A 690 -25.25 -3.68 -11.72
C GLY A 690 -26.26 -2.90 -10.88
N THR A 691 -26.03 -1.63 -10.51
CA THR A 691 -26.99 -0.87 -9.68
C THR A 691 -27.25 0.57 -10.10
N ALA A 692 -26.25 1.39 -10.41
CA ALA A 692 -26.47 2.78 -10.83
C ALA A 692 -25.24 3.38 -11.49
N ALA A 693 -25.43 4.20 -12.52
CA ALA A 693 -24.38 5.07 -13.04
C ALA A 693 -24.69 6.54 -12.75
N ARG A 694 -23.64 7.28 -12.36
CA ARG A 694 -23.71 8.72 -12.08
C ARG A 694 -22.64 9.43 -12.89
N VAL A 695 -23.07 10.38 -13.72
CA VAL A 695 -22.18 11.26 -14.49
C VAL A 695 -22.42 12.70 -14.01
N ASP A 696 -21.41 13.31 -13.39
CA ASP A 696 -21.53 14.59 -12.70
C ASP A 696 -21.67 15.81 -13.64
N ARG A 697 -22.19 16.92 -13.11
CA ARG A 697 -22.72 18.11 -13.82
C ARG A 697 -21.78 18.85 -14.81
N ARG A 698 -20.50 18.45 -14.93
CA ARG A 698 -19.59 18.76 -16.06
C ARG A 698 -18.61 17.62 -16.41
N GLY A 699 -18.80 16.42 -15.87
CA GLY A 699 -18.15 15.18 -16.35
C GLY A 699 -18.74 14.65 -17.67
N GLY A 700 -19.57 15.46 -18.34
CA GLY A 700 -19.95 15.31 -19.73
C GLY A 700 -19.05 16.16 -20.61
N ALA A 701 -17.84 15.69 -20.85
CA ALA A 701 -17.19 15.98 -22.10
C ALA A 701 -16.58 14.67 -22.63
N CYS A 702 -17.32 13.97 -23.49
CA CYS A 702 -16.63 13.51 -24.69
C CYS A 702 -16.29 14.79 -25.46
N LEU A 703 -15.12 15.37 -25.21
CA LEU A 703 -14.57 16.45 -26.02
C LEU A 703 -13.94 15.78 -27.23
N PHE A 704 -14.70 15.72 -28.33
CA PHE A 704 -14.25 15.18 -29.59
C PHE A 704 -13.32 16.19 -30.27
N TYR A 705 -12.02 15.90 -30.34
CA TYR A 705 -11.15 16.47 -31.36
C TYR A 705 -10.84 15.38 -32.38
N PRO A 706 -11.33 15.46 -33.63
CA PRO A 706 -10.56 14.95 -34.73
C PRO A 706 -9.30 15.83 -34.84
N SER A 707 -8.13 15.22 -34.80
CA SER A 707 -6.93 15.83 -35.32
C SER A 707 -7.15 16.08 -36.82
N ASP A 708 -7.68 17.26 -37.19
CA ASP A 708 -7.50 17.98 -38.46
C ASP A 708 -8.67 18.93 -38.80
N ALA A 709 -9.06 19.83 -37.88
CA ALA A 709 -9.92 20.96 -38.26
C ALA A 709 -9.59 22.23 -37.46
N ALA A 710 -9.14 23.26 -38.18
CA ALA A 710 -9.05 24.63 -37.70
C ALA A 710 -10.45 25.29 -37.67
N ASP A 711 -10.58 26.31 -36.81
CA ASP A 711 -11.73 27.22 -36.55
C ASP A 711 -12.77 26.81 -35.48
N GLY A 712 -12.95 27.70 -34.48
CA GLY A 712 -13.87 27.56 -33.32
C GLY A 712 -15.28 28.14 -33.54
N PRO A 713 -16.02 28.56 -32.49
CA PRO A 713 -16.41 27.83 -31.28
C PRO A 713 -17.96 27.67 -31.17
N THR A 714 -18.48 26.48 -30.87
CA THR A 714 -19.82 26.30 -30.26
C THR A 714 -19.90 24.98 -29.47
N PRO A 715 -20.45 24.97 -28.23
CA PRO A 715 -20.55 23.77 -27.41
C PRO A 715 -21.90 23.05 -27.63
N VAL A 716 -21.88 21.76 -27.97
CA VAL A 716 -23.06 20.88 -27.99
C VAL A 716 -22.75 19.63 -27.16
N LEU A 717 -23.68 19.28 -26.27
CA LEU A 717 -23.47 18.47 -25.07
C LEU A 717 -24.37 17.21 -25.07
N PHE A 718 -23.78 16.09 -24.60
CA PHE A 718 -24.31 14.78 -24.15
C PHE A 718 -24.71 13.70 -25.19
N CYS A 719 -23.92 12.62 -25.21
CA CYS A 719 -24.31 11.27 -25.63
C CYS A 719 -23.85 10.30 -24.52
N VAL A 720 -24.79 9.86 -23.68
CA VAL A 720 -24.67 8.67 -22.83
C VAL A 720 -26.02 8.00 -22.93
N ALA A 721 -26.16 6.95 -23.75
CA ALA A 721 -27.42 6.22 -23.82
C ALA A 721 -27.58 5.38 -22.55
N CYS A 722 -28.52 5.74 -21.67
CA CYS A 722 -28.86 4.97 -20.49
C CYS A 722 -29.95 3.96 -20.87
N ARG A 723 -29.57 2.73 -21.21
CA ARG A 723 -30.56 1.71 -21.62
C ARG A 723 -30.90 0.84 -20.42
N LEU A 724 -32.03 1.14 -19.74
CA LEU A 724 -32.40 0.53 -18.45
C LEU A 724 -33.24 -0.75 -18.56
N LEU A 725 -32.93 -1.71 -17.66
CA LEU A 725 -33.93 -2.53 -16.96
C LEU A 725 -33.95 -2.16 -15.48
N SER A 726 -35.10 -2.30 -14.83
CA SER A 726 -35.47 -1.81 -13.47
C SER A 726 -34.49 -2.04 -12.30
N THR A 727 -33.35 -2.72 -12.49
CA THR A 727 -32.26 -2.88 -11.51
C THR A 727 -30.88 -3.11 -12.17
N ARG A 728 -30.71 -2.99 -13.49
CA ARG A 728 -29.52 -3.41 -14.26
C ARG A 728 -29.34 -2.55 -15.52
N PHE A 729 -28.11 -2.10 -15.84
CA PHE A 729 -27.84 -1.09 -16.87
C PHE A 729 -26.83 -1.55 -17.92
N ILE A 730 -27.06 -1.17 -19.18
CA ILE A 730 -26.03 -1.16 -20.23
C ILE A 730 -25.87 0.28 -20.72
N PHE A 731 -24.63 0.75 -20.78
CA PHE A 731 -24.28 1.96 -21.51
C PHE A 731 -23.57 1.58 -22.80
N ASN A 732 -24.07 2.07 -23.93
CA ASN A 732 -23.31 2.18 -25.17
C ASN A 732 -23.26 3.67 -25.52
N ILE A 733 -22.06 4.21 -25.76
CA ILE A 733 -21.86 5.66 -25.95
C ILE A 733 -22.25 6.08 -27.36
#